data_AF-A0A934GCJ4-F1
#
_entry.id   AF-A0A934GCJ4-F1
#
_cell.length_a   1.000
_cell.length_b   1.000
_cell.length_c   1.000
_cell.angle_alpha   90.00
_cell.angle_beta   90.00
_cell.angle_gamma   90.00
#
_symmetry.space_group_name_H-M   'P 1'
#
loop_
_entity.id
_entity.type
_entity.pdbx_description
1 polymer ?
#
loop_
_entity_poly.entity_id
_entity_poly.type
_entity_poly.pdbx_seq_one_letter_code
_entity_poly.pdbx_strand_id
1 'polypeptide(L)'
;MQAQGKTAESADEHFSRTLNEIHELLKELVPAAAMPRAMKPSPAQPGEKELRAIGPGLRIEAERAAQRTAWQVDVPAKTRELRARIAALLRMEGEVKKSFAETERHIRDKHLPAEILARHEAAVAEYERRATEFKRLAAGVESAADGQGDLESALSGLGAFMAKYPNAKTHTPTDPNNLPWGSPKPVNRKPYMTPSQFKTSRLFGEPVKVAQAGSLSGIGLPATTLPATPTPADLAPTEDVQITQAIRDLAASLNNQPVAIYNWVRNNIAFIPSYGSIQGADMTLQTRRGNAFDTASLLIALLRAANVPARYVYGTIEVPVEKAMNWVGGVTVPEAALNLMGQGGIPNLGIAQGGQVRWIDLEHVWVEAYVDYVPSRGAVNRTPNTWVPLDASFKQYQFTQGMDLKSAIPFDGQPFITQIQQSATVNQIEGWVQNVNQAQIQQAVDNYQAQLRSYIQGQKADATVNDALGGQAIIEERRTILLGTLPYSRLATGAKFQEIPDNLRWKFQFSMYLDEVEQAFDSAFIRQTVSTASLAGKKITLSFSPANSSDLATINSFLPQPHPDGTPIDPSELPSSLPGYLIRMVPQLRVEGQVVATGPAFTMGTELIQNAAYFNPGARQWESGDFNRPVVGENIATVLDLQGVSALQLLTLQARIESTKVKLEQFQQNPADPSGIRSLTKEDMAGDFLYAAVLGYFASIDGSAQVFAKAAKVVTVRMPSFGNFGTGAKTQYYFGVPRNVSFPTVQMDVDRVFGTDVSMDGNPAAVVSFRKSLGGQYSAQEHAIPESLFTNPADPNRLEAISAVKALAIASSQGQRIYTLNQANSAIHGQILSQLAIDPLVKQEIANALAAGREVTVHQFNINAFGFTGVGYIITDPETGAGAYKISGGTNGASQLVDAAEVKITTVIDVLANILEHIPKAAAKLLGKALGALSKVADFANIVQNCTGAQLVEGLALMLGTALITLGILGFFGAFFVISGIIVLIYSIVMTILMAIILDSYVQQECRR
;
A
#
# COMPACT_ATOMS: atom_id res chain seq x y z
N MET A 1 31.42 -21.98 14.33
CA MET A 1 31.77 -21.24 15.57
C MET A 1 32.91 -20.28 15.25
N GLN A 2 32.58 -19.07 14.83
CA GLN A 2 33.44 -17.89 14.81
C GLN A 2 32.51 -16.70 15.04
N ALA A 3 32.98 -15.76 15.86
CA ALA A 3 32.21 -14.79 16.58
C ALA A 3 31.40 -13.85 15.66
N GLN A 4 30.07 -13.93 15.75
CA GLN A 4 29.21 -12.80 15.43
C GLN A 4 29.64 -11.63 16.31
N GLY A 5 29.98 -10.49 15.70
CA GLY A 5 30.13 -9.23 16.38
C GLY A 5 28.81 -8.81 17.01
N LYS A 6 28.49 -9.38 18.18
CA LYS A 6 27.56 -8.74 19.11
C LYS A 6 28.27 -7.49 19.60
N THR A 7 27.96 -6.34 19.01
CA THR A 7 28.19 -5.06 19.68
C THR A 7 27.63 -5.18 21.10
N ALA A 8 28.49 -5.01 22.10
CA ALA A 8 28.04 -5.01 23.49
C ALA A 8 26.92 -3.98 23.64
N GLU A 9 25.78 -4.41 24.15
CA GLU A 9 24.62 -3.54 24.35
C GLU A 9 25.02 -2.32 25.19
N SER A 10 24.74 -1.12 24.69
CA SER A 10 25.07 0.10 25.42
C SER A 10 24.23 0.22 26.70
N ALA A 11 24.76 0.88 27.72
CA ALA A 11 24.01 1.17 28.95
C ALA A 11 22.67 1.88 28.66
N ASP A 12 22.67 2.78 27.66
CA ASP A 12 21.47 3.51 27.24
C ASP A 12 20.40 2.59 26.62
N GLU A 13 20.84 1.63 25.79
CA GLU A 13 19.94 0.64 25.20
C GLU A 13 19.34 -0.29 26.26
N HIS A 14 20.18 -0.75 27.19
CA HIS A 14 19.76 -1.62 28.28
C HIS A 14 18.75 -0.89 29.19
N PHE A 15 18.95 0.38 29.52
CA PHE A 15 18.01 1.17 30.34
C PHE A 15 16.66 1.31 29.64
N SER A 16 16.67 1.71 28.36
CA SER A 16 15.44 1.86 27.59
C SER A 16 14.68 0.54 27.44
N ARG A 17 15.40 -0.58 27.23
CA ARG A 17 14.80 -1.92 27.16
C ARG A 17 14.15 -2.32 28.49
N THR A 18 14.85 -2.17 29.62
CA THR A 18 14.29 -2.51 30.93
C THR A 18 13.07 -1.66 31.25
N LEU A 19 13.07 -0.38 30.86
CA LEU A 19 11.90 0.49 31.00
C LEU A 19 10.71 -0.04 30.16
N ASN A 20 10.97 -0.52 28.94
CA ASN A 20 9.94 -1.14 28.08
C ASN A 20 9.38 -2.42 28.71
N GLU A 21 10.23 -3.30 29.23
CA GLU A 21 9.83 -4.51 29.94
C GLU A 21 8.92 -4.20 31.14
N ILE A 22 9.24 -3.15 31.91
CA ILE A 22 8.39 -2.66 33.02
C ILE A 22 7.02 -2.24 32.51
N HIS A 23 6.96 -1.49 31.40
CA HIS A 23 5.69 -1.05 30.83
C HIS A 23 4.86 -2.25 30.34
N GLU A 24 5.46 -3.21 29.64
CA GLU A 24 4.77 -4.41 29.17
C GLU A 24 4.16 -5.22 30.32
N LEU A 25 4.89 -5.39 31.43
CA LEU A 25 4.35 -6.04 32.63
C LEU A 25 3.17 -5.26 33.23
N LEU A 26 3.22 -3.93 33.22
CA LEU A 26 2.13 -3.08 33.70
C LEU A 26 0.89 -3.13 32.77
N LYS A 27 1.07 -3.30 31.46
CA LYS A 27 -0.05 -3.51 30.52
C LYS A 27 -0.81 -4.80 30.82
N GLU A 28 -0.12 -5.84 31.29
CA GLU A 28 -0.77 -7.08 31.73
C GLU A 28 -1.42 -6.94 33.11
N LEU A 29 -0.74 -6.30 34.06
CA LEU A 29 -1.19 -6.18 35.46
C LEU A 29 -2.35 -5.18 35.65
N VAL A 30 -2.26 -4.01 35.00
CA VAL A 30 -3.19 -2.88 35.15
C VAL A 30 -3.51 -2.25 33.78
N PRO A 31 -4.14 -3.01 32.87
CA PRO A 31 -4.37 -2.59 31.48
C PRO A 31 -5.10 -1.24 31.37
N ALA A 32 -6.09 -0.98 32.22
CA ALA A 32 -6.85 0.27 32.19
C ALA A 32 -5.99 1.52 32.48
N ALA A 33 -4.97 1.38 33.34
CA ALA A 33 -4.08 2.48 33.70
C ALA A 33 -2.84 2.57 32.80
N ALA A 34 -2.29 1.43 32.37
CA ALA A 34 -1.11 1.35 31.50
C ALA A 34 -1.43 1.48 30.01
N MET A 35 -2.68 1.22 29.60
CA MET A 35 -3.17 1.41 28.23
C MET A 35 -4.45 2.26 28.22
N PRO A 36 -4.47 3.46 28.85
CA PRO A 36 -5.67 4.26 28.99
C PRO A 36 -6.23 4.77 27.65
N ARG A 37 -5.47 4.56 26.56
CA ARG A 37 -5.73 5.07 25.22
C ARG A 37 -5.93 3.97 24.17
N ALA A 38 -6.04 2.71 24.57
CA ALA A 38 -6.55 1.65 23.70
C ALA A 38 -8.03 1.95 23.40
N MET A 39 -8.25 2.60 22.26
CA MET A 39 -9.51 2.73 21.52
C MET A 39 -10.73 2.58 22.42
N LYS A 40 -11.22 3.68 23.03
CA LYS A 40 -12.61 3.69 23.50
C LYS A 40 -13.45 3.33 22.28
N PRO A 41 -14.08 2.15 22.21
CA PRO A 41 -15.17 1.99 21.27
C PRO A 41 -16.15 3.11 21.60
N SER A 42 -16.87 3.64 20.61
CA SER A 42 -18.14 4.30 20.93
C SER A 42 -18.85 3.42 21.96
N PRO A 43 -19.19 3.92 23.17
CA PRO A 43 -19.59 3.06 24.27
C PRO A 43 -20.83 2.28 23.85
N ALA A 44 -20.64 1.03 23.44
CA ALA A 44 -21.72 0.14 23.08
C ALA A 44 -22.47 -0.15 24.37
N GLN A 45 -23.72 0.28 24.45
CA GLN A 45 -24.58 -0.13 25.55
C GLN A 45 -24.84 -1.64 25.41
N PRO A 46 -24.80 -2.42 26.49
CA PRO A 46 -25.25 -3.81 26.47
C PRO A 46 -26.66 -3.88 25.86
N GLY A 47 -26.83 -4.62 24.76
CA GLY A 47 -28.09 -4.72 24.01
C GLY A 47 -28.15 -3.90 22.70
N GLU A 48 -27.07 -3.22 22.30
CA GLU A 48 -27.00 -2.58 20.97
C GLU A 48 -26.98 -3.66 19.86
N LYS A 49 -28.02 -3.63 19.02
CA LYS A 49 -28.22 -4.57 17.91
C LYS A 49 -27.61 -4.03 16.63
N GLU A 50 -26.73 -4.80 16.02
CA GLU A 50 -26.15 -4.49 14.71
C GLU A 50 -26.79 -5.36 13.64
N LEU A 51 -27.17 -4.75 12.51
CA LEU A 51 -27.72 -5.46 11.36
C LEU A 51 -26.58 -6.10 10.56
N ARG A 52 -26.38 -7.40 10.75
CA ARG A 52 -25.41 -8.20 10.00
C ARG A 52 -26.04 -8.77 8.75
N ALA A 53 -25.42 -8.59 7.59
CA ALA A 53 -25.89 -9.23 6.36
C ALA A 53 -25.56 -10.73 6.41
N ILE A 54 -26.46 -11.58 5.91
CA ILE A 54 -26.26 -13.04 5.79
C ILE A 54 -26.55 -13.53 4.36
N GLY A 55 -26.32 -12.65 3.39
CA GLY A 55 -26.52 -12.93 1.97
C GLY A 55 -27.23 -11.79 1.24
N PRO A 56 -27.55 -11.98 -0.05
CA PRO A 56 -28.25 -10.98 -0.85
C PRO A 56 -29.67 -10.77 -0.29
N GLY A 57 -29.85 -9.72 0.51
CA GLY A 57 -31.16 -9.28 1.01
C GLY A 57 -31.59 -9.80 2.38
N LEU A 58 -30.78 -10.57 3.11
CA LEU A 58 -31.08 -11.01 4.47
C LEU A 58 -30.18 -10.30 5.48
N ARG A 59 -30.77 -9.74 6.54
CA ARG A 59 -30.06 -9.13 7.68
C ARG A 59 -30.52 -9.80 8.97
N ILE A 60 -29.58 -10.22 9.82
CA ILE A 60 -29.87 -10.62 11.20
C ILE A 60 -29.52 -9.47 12.14
N GLU A 61 -30.40 -9.18 13.09
CA GLU A 61 -30.03 -8.40 14.27
C GLU A 61 -29.17 -9.28 15.19
N ALA A 62 -27.90 -8.93 15.36
CA ALA A 62 -27.04 -9.56 16.35
C ALA A 62 -26.74 -8.54 17.47
N GLU A 63 -26.97 -8.92 18.72
CA GLU A 63 -26.50 -8.15 19.89
C GLU A 63 -24.98 -8.19 19.96
N ARG A 64 -24.34 -7.04 20.13
CA ARG A 64 -22.90 -6.98 20.46
C ARG A 64 -22.66 -7.65 21.81
N ALA A 65 -21.80 -8.67 21.82
CA ALA A 65 -21.33 -9.27 23.06
C ALA A 65 -20.54 -8.24 23.88
N ALA A 66 -20.87 -8.10 25.17
CA ALA A 66 -20.13 -7.24 26.09
C ALA A 66 -18.65 -7.68 26.18
N GLN A 67 -17.72 -6.74 26.01
CA GLN A 67 -16.29 -6.96 26.20
C GLN A 67 -16.01 -7.52 27.61
N ARG A 68 -15.61 -8.79 27.70
CA ARG A 68 -15.02 -9.37 28.91
C ARG A 68 -13.50 -9.32 28.78
N THR A 69 -12.91 -8.16 29.08
CA THR A 69 -11.45 -7.95 29.17
C THR A 69 -10.95 -8.32 30.57
N ALA A 70 -10.96 -9.62 30.89
CA ALA A 70 -10.22 -10.13 32.05
C ALA A 70 -9.44 -11.36 31.62
N TRP A 71 -8.25 -11.13 31.05
CA TRP A 71 -7.24 -12.17 30.89
C TRP A 71 -6.94 -12.75 32.29
N GLN A 72 -6.90 -14.07 32.44
CA GLN A 72 -6.41 -14.67 33.70
C GLN A 72 -4.90 -14.37 33.81
N VAL A 73 -4.55 -13.38 34.64
CA VAL A 73 -3.16 -12.99 34.91
C VAL A 73 -2.75 -13.51 36.29
N ASP A 74 -1.61 -14.18 36.37
CA ASP A 74 -0.96 -14.50 37.66
C ASP A 74 -0.34 -13.23 38.24
N VAL A 75 -1.19 -12.44 38.90
CA VAL A 75 -0.81 -11.14 39.49
C VAL A 75 0.39 -11.28 40.44
N PRO A 76 0.46 -12.25 41.37
CA PRO A 76 1.64 -12.42 42.22
C PRO A 76 2.93 -12.69 41.45
N ALA A 77 2.93 -13.59 40.47
CA ALA A 77 4.14 -13.91 39.69
C ALA A 77 4.62 -12.71 38.87
N LYS A 78 3.72 -12.04 38.17
CA LYS A 78 4.02 -10.86 37.35
C LYS A 78 4.46 -9.66 38.19
N THR A 79 3.89 -9.50 39.38
CA THR A 79 4.33 -8.45 40.33
C THR A 79 5.76 -8.71 40.82
N ARG A 80 6.14 -9.97 41.10
CA ARG A 80 7.54 -10.29 41.46
C ARG A 80 8.51 -10.00 40.31
N GLU A 81 8.13 -10.32 39.07
CA GLU A 81 8.92 -9.99 37.89
C GLU A 81 9.08 -8.46 37.73
N LEU A 82 7.98 -7.72 37.88
CA LEU A 82 7.98 -6.25 37.83
C LEU A 82 8.94 -5.64 38.86
N ARG A 83 8.88 -6.09 40.12
CA ARG A 83 9.81 -5.65 41.19
C ARG A 83 11.27 -5.90 40.83
N ALA A 84 11.58 -7.09 40.28
CA ALA A 84 12.94 -7.41 39.84
C ALA A 84 13.43 -6.48 38.72
N ARG A 85 12.58 -6.14 37.74
CA ARG A 85 12.92 -5.21 36.65
C ARG A 85 13.10 -3.78 37.15
N ILE A 86 12.25 -3.32 38.07
CA ILE A 86 12.40 -2.02 38.74
C ILE A 86 13.76 -1.94 39.45
N ALA A 87 14.12 -2.96 40.24
CA ALA A 87 15.40 -2.99 40.94
C ALA A 87 16.60 -2.98 39.97
N ALA A 88 16.50 -3.67 38.83
CA ALA A 88 17.52 -3.62 37.79
C ALA A 88 17.67 -2.22 37.19
N LEU A 89 16.56 -1.57 36.81
CA LEU A 89 16.54 -0.21 36.25
C LEU A 89 17.20 0.80 37.20
N LEU A 90 16.88 0.71 38.50
CA LEU A 90 17.42 1.64 39.51
C LEU A 90 18.94 1.54 39.69
N ARG A 91 19.54 0.37 39.43
CA ARG A 91 21.01 0.19 39.49
C ARG A 91 21.74 0.88 38.34
N MET A 92 21.04 1.20 37.26
CA MET A 92 21.61 1.80 36.05
C MET A 92 21.66 3.34 36.09
N GLU A 93 21.13 3.98 37.14
CA GLU A 93 21.07 5.44 37.25
C GLU A 93 22.45 6.11 37.13
N GLY A 94 23.50 5.47 37.65
CA GLY A 94 24.88 5.98 37.53
C GLY A 94 25.36 6.06 36.08
N GLU A 95 24.96 5.11 35.24
CA GLU A 95 25.30 5.08 33.82
C GLU A 95 24.53 6.14 33.04
N VAL A 96 23.25 6.37 33.37
CA VAL A 96 22.45 7.44 32.76
C VAL A 96 23.06 8.82 33.04
N LYS A 97 23.48 9.09 34.28
CA LYS A 97 24.15 10.35 34.64
C LYS A 97 25.47 10.53 33.88
N LYS A 98 26.24 9.45 33.73
CA LYS A 98 27.48 9.46 32.95
C LYS A 98 27.22 9.78 31.47
N SER A 99 26.19 9.16 30.88
CA SER A 99 25.77 9.40 29.48
C SER A 99 25.38 10.86 29.22
N PHE A 100 24.65 11.50 30.16
CA PHE A 100 24.38 12.94 30.06
C PHE A 100 25.65 13.79 30.16
N ALA A 101 26.53 13.50 31.13
CA ALA A 101 27.79 14.23 31.29
C ALA A 101 28.73 14.11 30.06
N GLU A 102 28.74 12.95 29.40
CA GLU A 102 29.48 12.76 28.14
C GLU A 102 28.90 13.64 27.02
N THR A 103 27.57 13.77 26.95
CA THR A 103 26.93 14.66 25.98
C THR A 103 27.23 16.13 26.28
N GLU A 104 27.17 16.55 27.55
CA GLU A 104 27.54 17.90 27.95
C GLU A 104 28.98 18.25 27.56
N ARG A 105 29.90 17.31 27.80
CA ARG A 105 31.31 17.45 27.40
C ARG A 105 31.44 17.64 25.89
N HIS A 106 30.76 16.82 25.09
CA HIS A 106 30.76 16.96 23.63
C HIS A 106 30.25 18.34 23.18
N ILE A 107 29.15 18.83 23.77
CA ILE A 107 28.58 20.16 23.47
C ILE A 107 29.63 21.26 23.71
N ARG A 108 30.33 21.18 24.85
CA ARG A 108 31.36 22.16 25.24
C ARG A 108 32.61 22.06 24.36
N ASP A 109 33.13 20.86 24.13
CA ASP A 109 34.35 20.61 23.35
C ASP A 109 34.17 21.03 21.88
N LYS A 110 32.97 20.78 21.31
CA LYS A 110 32.62 21.19 19.94
C LYS A 110 32.15 22.64 19.84
N HIS A 111 32.14 23.40 20.93
CA HIS A 111 31.75 24.81 20.98
C HIS A 111 30.36 25.06 20.37
N LEU A 112 29.39 24.18 20.65
CA LEU A 112 28.04 24.32 20.14
C LEU A 112 27.33 25.55 20.71
N PRO A 113 26.35 26.13 20.00
CA PRO A 113 25.63 27.32 20.44
C PRO A 113 24.99 27.18 21.84
N ALA A 114 24.91 28.29 22.58
CA ALA A 114 24.40 28.30 23.97
C ALA A 114 22.98 27.71 24.11
N GLU A 115 22.15 27.82 23.07
CA GLU A 115 20.81 27.21 23.06
C GLU A 115 20.85 25.67 23.12
N ILE A 116 21.91 25.02 22.61
CA ILE A 116 22.05 23.57 22.65
C ILE A 116 22.41 23.12 24.07
N LEU A 117 23.28 23.86 24.76
CA LEU A 117 23.56 23.63 26.17
C LEU A 117 22.31 23.84 27.03
N ALA A 118 21.52 24.89 26.77
CA ALA A 118 20.27 25.12 27.48
C ALA A 118 19.24 23.99 27.27
N ARG A 119 19.14 23.44 26.04
CA ARG A 119 18.31 22.26 25.77
C ARG A 119 18.81 21.03 26.52
N HIS A 120 20.12 20.87 26.63
CA HIS A 120 20.72 19.79 27.41
C HIS A 120 20.35 19.89 28.89
N GLU A 121 20.58 21.05 29.51
CA GLU A 121 20.25 21.31 30.91
C GLU A 121 18.76 21.09 31.20
N ALA A 122 17.89 21.55 30.29
CA ALA A 122 16.44 21.33 30.41
C ALA A 122 16.05 19.84 30.33
N ALA A 123 16.68 19.07 29.44
CA ALA A 123 16.40 17.64 29.31
C ALA A 123 16.89 16.84 30.53
N VAL A 124 18.04 17.21 31.11
CA VAL A 124 18.54 16.61 32.35
C VAL A 124 17.58 16.90 33.50
N ALA A 125 17.16 18.15 33.69
CA ALA A 125 16.23 18.53 34.74
C ALA A 125 14.88 17.79 34.60
N GLU A 126 14.39 17.65 33.37
CA GLU A 126 13.14 16.95 33.10
C GLU A 126 13.25 15.44 33.36
N TYR A 127 14.37 14.82 32.96
CA TYR A 127 14.68 13.43 33.31
C TYR A 127 14.70 13.25 34.84
N GLU A 128 15.42 14.09 35.57
CA GLU A 128 15.55 13.98 37.03
C GLU A 128 14.19 14.08 37.71
N ARG A 129 13.36 15.05 37.30
CA ARG A 129 11.99 15.21 37.80
C ARG A 129 11.14 13.95 37.60
N ARG A 130 11.16 13.38 36.39
CA ARG A 130 10.41 12.16 36.05
C ARG A 130 10.98 10.93 36.74
N ALA A 131 12.30 10.83 36.89
CA ALA A 131 12.96 9.75 37.61
C ALA A 131 12.61 9.75 39.10
N THR A 132 12.52 10.93 39.74
CA THR A 132 12.05 11.05 41.12
C THR A 132 10.59 10.61 41.27
N GLU A 133 9.72 11.01 40.34
CA GLU A 133 8.32 10.57 40.32
C GLU A 133 8.20 9.04 40.15
N PHE A 134 8.94 8.46 39.20
CA PHE A 134 9.01 7.02 38.99
C PHE A 134 9.47 6.28 40.25
N LYS A 135 10.57 6.73 40.88
CA LYS A 135 11.09 6.12 42.12
C LYS A 135 10.06 6.12 43.25
N ARG A 136 9.30 7.22 43.39
CA ARG A 136 8.23 7.33 44.39
C ARG A 136 7.11 6.32 44.11
N LEU A 137 6.68 6.19 42.86
CA LEU A 137 5.64 5.23 42.46
C LEU A 137 6.11 3.78 42.60
N ALA A 138 7.34 3.49 42.18
CA ALA A 138 7.99 2.20 42.30
C ALA A 138 8.14 1.75 43.75
N ALA A 139 8.52 2.65 44.67
CA ALA A 139 8.57 2.35 46.10
C ALA A 139 7.20 1.94 46.67
N GLY A 140 6.12 2.51 46.14
CA GLY A 140 4.75 2.07 46.47
C GLY A 140 4.51 0.60 46.13
N VAL A 141 4.90 0.18 44.92
CA VAL A 141 4.78 -1.22 44.46
C VAL A 141 5.65 -2.20 45.26
N GLU A 142 6.85 -1.78 45.66
CA GLU A 142 7.74 -2.58 46.51
C GLU A 142 7.18 -2.76 47.94
N SER A 143 6.58 -1.70 48.50
CA SER A 143 6.10 -1.71 49.89
C SER A 143 4.74 -2.40 50.10
N ALA A 144 3.93 -2.52 49.04
CA ALA A 144 2.60 -3.09 49.13
C ALA A 144 2.62 -4.63 49.22
N ALA A 145 1.84 -5.21 50.15
CA ALA A 145 1.68 -6.66 50.27
C ALA A 145 0.89 -7.25 49.08
N ASP A 146 1.26 -8.45 48.64
CA ASP A 146 0.60 -9.16 47.53
C ASP A 146 -0.91 -9.37 47.83
N GLY A 147 -1.79 -8.83 46.98
CA GLY A 147 -3.25 -9.08 47.04
C GLY A 147 -4.08 -8.15 47.95
N GLN A 148 -3.55 -7.02 48.43
CA GLN A 148 -4.31 -5.97 49.13
C GLN A 148 -4.60 -4.75 48.22
N GLY A 149 -5.67 -3.99 48.52
CA GLY A 149 -6.11 -2.83 47.72
C GLY A 149 -5.05 -1.74 47.49
N ASP A 150 -4.04 -1.66 48.36
CA ASP A 150 -2.91 -0.74 48.22
C ASP A 150 -2.00 -1.09 47.02
N LEU A 151 -1.89 -2.39 46.66
CA LEU A 151 -1.07 -2.84 45.53
C LEU A 151 -1.69 -2.47 44.18
N GLU A 152 -3.00 -2.64 44.02
CA GLU A 152 -3.71 -2.30 42.77
C GLU A 152 -3.62 -0.80 42.48
N SER A 153 -3.75 0.04 43.51
CA SER A 153 -3.57 1.48 43.40
C SER A 153 -2.13 1.86 43.03
N ALA A 154 -1.14 1.22 43.67
CA ALA A 154 0.28 1.45 43.38
C ALA A 154 0.64 1.05 41.94
N LEU A 155 0.20 -0.13 41.49
CA LEU A 155 0.38 -0.61 40.12
C LEU A 155 -0.29 0.35 39.13
N SER A 156 -1.53 0.76 39.39
CA SER A 156 -2.26 1.70 38.54
C SER A 156 -1.56 3.06 38.44
N GLY A 157 -1.04 3.58 39.55
CA GLY A 157 -0.26 4.82 39.57
C GLY A 157 1.01 4.72 38.72
N LEU A 158 1.75 3.61 38.84
CA LEU A 158 2.94 3.36 38.03
C LEU A 158 2.59 3.14 36.55
N GLY A 159 1.52 2.40 36.26
CA GLY A 159 1.00 2.18 34.90
C GLY A 159 0.61 3.49 34.22
N ALA A 160 -0.12 4.36 34.92
CA ALA A 160 -0.51 5.68 34.41
C ALA A 160 0.70 6.58 34.12
N PHE A 161 1.75 6.50 34.94
CA PHE A 161 3.01 7.21 34.68
C PHE A 161 3.69 6.70 33.40
N MET A 162 3.78 5.37 33.22
CA MET A 162 4.38 4.78 32.01
C MET A 162 3.58 5.10 30.75
N ALA A 163 2.24 5.09 30.84
CA ALA A 163 1.36 5.49 29.74
C ALA A 163 1.48 6.97 29.38
N LYS A 164 1.77 7.83 30.36
CA LYS A 164 1.96 9.27 30.16
C LYS A 164 3.29 9.59 29.49
N TYR A 165 4.34 8.81 29.78
CA TYR A 165 5.69 9.01 29.25
C TYR A 165 6.16 7.75 28.50
N PRO A 166 5.61 7.52 27.29
CA PRO A 166 5.92 6.32 26.53
C PRO A 166 7.41 6.23 26.19
N ASN A 167 7.86 5.00 26.11
CA ASN A 167 9.26 4.59 26.05
C ASN A 167 9.54 3.64 24.87
N ALA A 168 8.51 3.34 24.11
CA ALA A 168 8.55 2.61 22.85
C ALA A 168 7.59 3.27 21.87
N LYS A 169 7.72 2.92 20.58
CA LYS A 169 6.77 3.31 19.54
C LYS A 169 5.37 2.77 19.88
N THR A 170 4.34 3.57 19.66
CA THR A 170 2.97 3.20 19.95
C THR A 170 2.45 2.23 18.89
N HIS A 171 1.74 1.17 19.31
CA HIS A 171 1.08 0.23 18.40
C HIS A 171 -0.05 0.90 17.61
N THR A 172 -0.07 0.75 16.29
CA THR A 172 -1.19 1.15 15.43
C THR A 172 -2.21 0.01 15.32
N PRO A 173 -3.42 0.13 15.93
CA PRO A 173 -4.48 -0.84 15.70
C PRO A 173 -5.13 -0.62 14.33
N THR A 174 -5.58 -1.70 13.69
CA THR A 174 -6.43 -1.64 12.50
C THR A 174 -7.90 -1.58 12.92
N ASP A 175 -8.70 -0.77 12.24
CA ASP A 175 -10.14 -0.79 12.40
C ASP A 175 -10.69 -2.11 11.81
N PRO A 176 -11.24 -3.03 12.62
CA PRO A 176 -11.74 -4.30 12.11
C PRO A 176 -12.95 -4.12 11.17
N ASN A 177 -13.56 -2.94 11.10
CA ASN A 177 -14.66 -2.66 10.16
C ASN A 177 -14.19 -2.07 8.83
N ASN A 178 -12.93 -1.65 8.74
CA ASN A 178 -12.33 -1.03 7.56
C ASN A 178 -10.94 -1.62 7.32
N LEU A 179 -10.89 -2.88 6.87
CA LEU A 179 -9.63 -3.56 6.59
C LEU A 179 -8.92 -2.93 5.37
N PRO A 180 -7.57 -2.83 5.39
CA PRO A 180 -6.80 -2.05 4.42
C PRO A 180 -6.77 -2.69 3.03
N TRP A 181 -6.94 -4.01 2.90
CA TRP A 181 -6.89 -4.70 1.61
C TRP A 181 -8.23 -5.34 1.29
N GLY A 182 -8.82 -5.01 0.14
CA GLY A 182 -10.15 -5.52 -0.21
C GLY A 182 -10.75 -4.83 -1.43
N SER A 183 -12.04 -4.55 -1.37
CA SER A 183 -12.77 -3.90 -2.46
C SER A 183 -13.66 -2.77 -1.98
N PRO A 184 -13.86 -1.73 -2.81
CA PRO A 184 -14.84 -0.71 -2.49
C PRO A 184 -16.24 -1.32 -2.35
N LYS A 185 -17.02 -0.77 -1.43
CA LYS A 185 -18.43 -1.13 -1.32
C LYS A 185 -19.16 -0.68 -2.60
N PRO A 186 -19.98 -1.55 -3.22
CA PRO A 186 -20.72 -1.15 -4.41
C PRO A 186 -21.60 0.07 -4.18
N VAL A 187 -21.55 1.04 -5.08
CA VAL A 187 -22.46 2.18 -5.08
C VAL A 187 -23.86 1.70 -5.43
N ASN A 188 -24.79 1.83 -4.50
CA ASN A 188 -26.20 1.43 -4.66
C ASN A 188 -27.09 2.57 -5.21
N ARG A 189 -26.50 3.69 -5.61
CA ARG A 189 -27.23 4.83 -6.16
C ARG A 189 -27.71 4.52 -7.58
N LYS A 190 -29.01 4.67 -7.83
CA LYS A 190 -29.57 4.60 -9.18
C LYS A 190 -29.09 5.79 -10.03
N PRO A 191 -28.88 5.60 -11.34
CA PRO A 191 -28.56 6.69 -12.24
C PRO A 191 -29.70 7.71 -12.29
N TYR A 192 -29.37 8.98 -12.50
CA TYR A 192 -30.36 10.01 -12.79
C TYR A 192 -30.88 9.86 -14.23
N MET A 193 -32.19 9.80 -14.40
CA MET A 193 -32.83 9.46 -15.68
C MET A 193 -33.37 10.68 -16.42
N THR A 194 -33.31 11.88 -15.83
CA THR A 194 -33.85 13.11 -16.41
C THR A 194 -32.94 14.32 -16.19
N PRO A 195 -32.98 15.34 -17.08
CA PRO A 195 -32.26 16.59 -16.86
C PRO A 195 -32.64 17.30 -15.55
N SER A 196 -33.90 17.17 -15.10
CA SER A 196 -34.37 17.76 -13.83
C SER A 196 -33.67 17.14 -12.61
N GLN A 197 -33.55 15.81 -12.59
CA GLN A 197 -32.83 15.11 -11.52
C GLN A 197 -31.35 15.50 -11.48
N PHE A 198 -30.69 15.68 -12.64
CA PHE A 198 -29.32 16.17 -12.68
C PHE A 198 -29.17 17.57 -12.09
N LYS A 199 -30.10 18.50 -12.40
CA LYS A 199 -30.06 19.87 -11.86
C LYS A 199 -30.20 19.92 -10.33
N THR A 200 -30.97 19.01 -9.72
CA THR A 200 -31.17 18.99 -8.25
C THR A 200 -30.13 18.16 -7.50
N SER A 201 -29.33 17.35 -8.21
CA SER A 201 -28.39 16.38 -7.63
C SER A 201 -27.16 16.95 -6.92
N ARG A 202 -26.85 18.24 -7.15
CA ARG A 202 -25.58 18.90 -6.79
C ARG A 202 -24.32 18.21 -7.35
N LEU A 203 -24.46 17.34 -8.35
CA LEU A 203 -23.35 16.63 -9.01
C LEU A 203 -22.36 17.55 -9.73
N PHE A 204 -22.71 18.81 -9.97
CA PHE A 204 -21.85 19.75 -10.70
C PHE A 204 -21.59 21.04 -9.89
N GLY A 205 -21.77 20.98 -8.55
CA GLY A 205 -21.60 22.12 -7.63
C GLY A 205 -22.84 22.40 -6.76
N GLU A 206 -22.67 23.25 -5.74
CA GLU A 206 -23.77 23.71 -4.88
C GLU A 206 -24.73 24.66 -5.65
N PRO A 207 -26.05 24.48 -5.54
CA PRO A 207 -27.01 25.45 -6.08
C PRO A 207 -26.91 26.74 -5.27
N VAL A 208 -26.60 27.85 -5.94
CA VAL A 208 -26.55 29.17 -5.31
C VAL A 208 -27.93 29.50 -4.72
N LYS A 209 -28.00 29.59 -3.38
CA LYS A 209 -29.15 30.18 -2.70
C LYS A 209 -29.09 31.69 -2.92
N VAL A 210 -29.89 32.20 -3.86
CA VAL A 210 -30.08 33.64 -4.04
C VAL A 210 -30.95 34.15 -2.89
N ALA A 211 -30.32 34.50 -1.76
CA ALA A 211 -30.92 35.41 -0.79
C ALA A 211 -30.62 36.85 -1.26
N GLN A 212 -31.64 37.70 -1.21
CA GLN A 212 -31.67 39.05 -1.77
C GLN A 212 -30.48 39.96 -1.40
N ALA A 213 -30.15 40.84 -2.35
CA ALA A 213 -29.36 42.08 -2.27
C ALA A 213 -27.82 41.99 -2.42
N GLY A 214 -27.34 42.24 -3.63
CA GLY A 214 -25.93 42.53 -3.93
C GLY A 214 -25.48 42.03 -5.30
N SER A 215 -24.74 42.85 -6.06
CA SER A 215 -24.32 42.62 -7.46
C SER A 215 -23.79 41.20 -7.77
N LEU A 216 -24.18 40.65 -8.93
CA LEU A 216 -23.79 39.33 -9.47
C LEU A 216 -22.39 39.30 -10.13
N SER A 217 -21.56 40.32 -9.90
CA SER A 217 -20.23 40.43 -10.49
C SER A 217 -19.25 39.49 -9.80
N GLY A 218 -18.89 38.35 -10.42
CA GLY A 218 -17.79 37.49 -9.98
C GLY A 218 -18.16 36.11 -9.42
N ILE A 219 -19.45 35.75 -9.38
CA ILE A 219 -19.88 34.38 -9.03
C ILE A 219 -20.16 33.61 -10.33
N GLY A 220 -19.15 32.91 -10.84
CA GLY A 220 -19.29 32.03 -12.01
C GLY A 220 -19.89 30.68 -11.61
N LEU A 221 -21.09 30.37 -12.08
CA LEU A 221 -21.58 28.98 -12.09
C LEU A 221 -20.81 28.20 -13.17
N PRO A 222 -20.45 26.91 -12.97
CA PRO A 222 -20.13 26.06 -14.11
C PRO A 222 -21.37 25.98 -14.99
N ALA A 223 -21.30 26.59 -16.18
CA ALA A 223 -22.41 26.58 -17.14
C ALA A 223 -22.58 25.14 -17.66
N THR A 224 -23.56 24.41 -17.12
CA THR A 224 -23.92 23.06 -17.58
C THR A 224 -24.50 23.06 -19.00
N THR A 225 -24.80 24.25 -19.53
CA THR A 225 -25.16 24.55 -20.92
C THR A 225 -24.08 25.42 -21.57
N LEU A 226 -23.33 24.86 -22.50
CA LEU A 226 -22.27 25.56 -23.25
C LEU A 226 -22.80 26.07 -24.61
N PRO A 227 -22.19 27.13 -25.18
CA PRO A 227 -22.61 27.70 -26.47
C PRO A 227 -22.46 26.69 -27.62
N ALA A 228 -23.22 26.94 -28.70
CA ALA A 228 -23.18 26.14 -29.92
C ALA A 228 -21.89 26.35 -30.73
N THR A 229 -21.26 27.52 -30.62
CA THR A 229 -19.95 27.81 -31.19
C THR A 229 -18.84 27.53 -30.16
N PRO A 230 -17.66 27.04 -30.58
CA PRO A 230 -16.52 26.89 -29.70
C PRO A 230 -16.05 28.21 -29.08
N THR A 231 -15.44 28.08 -27.92
CA THR A 231 -14.77 29.15 -27.18
C THR A 231 -13.30 28.78 -26.97
N PRO A 232 -12.42 29.74 -26.60
CA PRO A 232 -11.02 29.43 -26.31
C PRO A 232 -10.83 28.35 -25.23
N ALA A 233 -11.74 28.25 -24.26
CA ALA A 233 -11.70 27.23 -23.21
C ALA A 233 -11.92 25.80 -23.74
N ASP A 234 -12.54 25.62 -24.92
CA ASP A 234 -12.66 24.32 -25.59
C ASP A 234 -11.32 23.84 -26.20
N LEU A 235 -10.30 24.69 -26.23
CA LEU A 235 -8.93 24.40 -26.69
C LEU A 235 -7.88 24.45 -25.57
N ALA A 236 -8.21 25.06 -24.43
CA ALA A 236 -7.27 25.24 -23.33
C ALA A 236 -6.95 23.91 -22.63
N PRO A 237 -5.72 23.73 -22.10
CA PRO A 237 -5.45 22.64 -21.17
C PRO A 237 -6.24 22.85 -19.87
N THR A 238 -6.58 21.76 -19.20
CA THR A 238 -7.18 21.76 -17.86
C THR A 238 -6.43 20.75 -17.00
N GLU A 239 -6.77 20.66 -15.71
CA GLU A 239 -6.11 19.72 -14.79
C GLU A 239 -6.08 18.27 -15.33
N ASP A 240 -7.24 17.74 -15.73
CA ASP A 240 -7.36 16.38 -16.28
C ASP A 240 -6.91 16.29 -17.76
N VAL A 241 -6.89 17.42 -18.47
CA VAL A 241 -6.55 17.53 -19.90
C VAL A 241 -5.22 18.28 -20.05
N GLN A 242 -4.14 17.63 -19.64
CA GLN A 242 -2.79 18.14 -19.89
C GLN A 242 -2.40 17.91 -21.34
N ILE A 243 -1.75 18.89 -21.98
CA ILE A 243 -1.22 18.78 -23.35
C ILE A 243 0.31 18.66 -23.27
N THR A 244 0.76 17.52 -22.76
CA THR A 244 2.19 17.18 -22.60
C THR A 244 2.87 16.99 -23.94
N GLN A 245 4.21 16.95 -23.96
CA GLN A 245 4.95 16.74 -25.20
C GLN A 245 4.59 15.40 -25.85
N ALA A 246 4.45 14.32 -25.07
CA ALA A 246 4.04 13.02 -25.57
C ALA A 246 2.65 13.05 -26.25
N ILE A 247 1.71 13.84 -25.73
CA ILE A 247 0.39 14.04 -26.33
C ILE A 247 0.51 14.82 -27.65
N ARG A 248 1.33 15.88 -27.70
CA ARG A 248 1.59 16.64 -28.94
C ARG A 248 2.22 15.76 -30.02
N ASP A 249 3.23 14.99 -29.66
CA ASP A 249 3.94 14.08 -30.57
C ASP A 249 3.00 13.02 -31.12
N LEU A 250 2.15 12.44 -30.26
CA LEU A 250 1.16 11.48 -30.68
C LEU A 250 0.12 12.11 -31.62
N ALA A 251 -0.44 13.28 -31.28
CA ALA A 251 -1.39 13.98 -32.15
C ALA A 251 -0.78 14.29 -33.52
N ALA A 252 0.47 14.76 -33.55
CA ALA A 252 1.22 15.01 -34.78
C ALA A 252 1.45 13.72 -35.59
N SER A 253 1.81 12.61 -34.94
CA SER A 253 1.99 11.30 -35.59
C SER A 253 0.69 10.76 -36.22
N LEU A 254 -0.46 11.23 -35.72
CA LEU A 254 -1.79 10.94 -36.25
C LEU A 254 -2.26 12.00 -37.26
N ASN A 255 -1.33 12.80 -37.79
CA ASN A 255 -1.55 13.88 -38.76
C ASN A 255 -2.54 14.96 -38.28
N ASN A 256 -2.72 15.11 -36.95
CA ASN A 256 -3.68 16.02 -36.33
C ASN A 256 -5.11 15.84 -36.88
N GLN A 257 -5.48 14.61 -37.28
CA GLN A 257 -6.81 14.30 -37.84
C GLN A 257 -7.76 13.72 -36.78
N PRO A 258 -8.98 14.28 -36.61
CA PRO A 258 -9.96 13.82 -35.63
C PRO A 258 -10.29 12.33 -35.72
N VAL A 259 -10.47 11.80 -36.93
CA VAL A 259 -10.78 10.38 -37.15
C VAL A 259 -9.62 9.48 -36.72
N ALA A 260 -8.38 9.83 -37.06
CA ALA A 260 -7.20 9.06 -36.69
C ALA A 260 -6.99 9.07 -35.17
N ILE A 261 -7.18 10.23 -34.53
CA ILE A 261 -7.12 10.39 -33.07
C ILE A 261 -8.18 9.52 -32.39
N TYR A 262 -9.45 9.61 -32.81
CA TYR A 262 -10.53 8.82 -32.24
C TYR A 262 -10.27 7.30 -32.36
N ASN A 263 -9.91 6.83 -33.57
CA ASN A 263 -9.60 5.41 -33.79
C ASN A 263 -8.46 4.95 -32.90
N TRP A 264 -7.41 5.77 -32.77
CA TRP A 264 -6.25 5.43 -31.95
C TRP A 264 -6.64 5.29 -30.48
N VAL A 265 -7.35 6.27 -29.89
CA VAL A 265 -7.75 6.20 -28.48
C VAL A 265 -8.67 5.00 -28.23
N ARG A 266 -9.67 4.80 -29.10
CA ARG A 266 -10.60 3.67 -28.97
C ARG A 266 -9.86 2.33 -28.98
N ASN A 267 -8.90 2.16 -29.88
CA ASN A 267 -8.25 0.87 -30.12
C ASN A 267 -7.03 0.60 -29.23
N ASN A 268 -6.45 1.61 -28.58
CA ASN A 268 -5.20 1.47 -27.81
C ASN A 268 -5.35 1.68 -26.29
N ILE A 269 -6.54 2.05 -25.81
CA ILE A 269 -6.80 2.28 -24.38
C ILE A 269 -7.78 1.23 -23.86
N ALA A 270 -7.35 0.40 -22.93
CA ALA A 270 -8.21 -0.56 -22.25
C ALA A 270 -9.17 0.15 -21.30
N PHE A 271 -10.43 -0.26 -21.30
CA PHE A 271 -11.47 0.33 -20.44
C PHE A 271 -11.39 -0.24 -19.02
N ILE A 272 -11.50 0.66 -18.04
CA ILE A 272 -11.65 0.31 -16.62
C ILE A 272 -13.05 0.76 -16.14
N PRO A 273 -13.88 -0.15 -15.60
CA PRO A 273 -15.22 0.18 -15.12
C PRO A 273 -15.16 0.90 -13.76
N SER A 274 -14.71 2.15 -13.74
CA SER A 274 -14.71 3.01 -12.54
C SER A 274 -15.27 4.40 -12.82
N TYR A 275 -15.56 5.14 -11.76
CA TYR A 275 -16.26 6.42 -11.80
C TYR A 275 -15.40 7.59 -11.33
N GLY A 276 -15.52 8.74 -12.02
CA GLY A 276 -14.80 9.98 -11.73
C GLY A 276 -13.42 10.05 -12.38
N SER A 277 -12.82 11.24 -12.40
CA SER A 277 -11.45 11.43 -12.89
C SER A 277 -10.44 10.90 -11.87
N ILE A 278 -9.60 9.95 -12.26
CA ILE A 278 -8.62 9.31 -11.37
C ILE A 278 -7.20 9.71 -11.73
N GLN A 279 -6.81 9.57 -13.00
CA GLN A 279 -5.42 9.59 -13.43
C GLN A 279 -5.12 10.66 -14.49
N GLY A 280 -6.14 11.19 -15.16
CA GLY A 280 -5.99 12.24 -16.17
C GLY A 280 -5.38 11.75 -17.50
N ALA A 281 -5.33 12.66 -18.49
CA ALA A 281 -4.96 12.35 -19.87
C ALA A 281 -3.57 11.72 -20.02
N ASP A 282 -2.56 12.27 -19.35
CA ASP A 282 -1.17 11.85 -19.52
C ASP A 282 -0.94 10.44 -18.96
N MET A 283 -1.45 10.16 -17.75
CA MET A 283 -1.32 8.82 -17.17
C MET A 283 -2.07 7.77 -17.99
N THR A 284 -3.25 8.10 -18.55
CA THR A 284 -3.98 7.21 -19.47
C THR A 284 -3.20 6.87 -20.72
N LEU A 285 -2.45 7.84 -21.27
CA LEU A 285 -1.53 7.59 -22.37
C LEU A 285 -0.39 6.64 -21.95
N GLN A 286 0.14 6.79 -20.74
CA GLN A 286 1.25 5.97 -20.25
C GLN A 286 0.82 4.53 -19.91
N THR A 287 -0.26 4.36 -19.16
CA THR A 287 -0.75 3.05 -18.68
C THR A 287 -1.55 2.28 -19.73
N ARG A 288 -1.98 2.96 -20.80
CA ARG A 288 -2.81 2.41 -21.88
C ARG A 288 -4.13 1.84 -21.39
N ARG A 289 -4.64 2.41 -20.30
CA ARG A 289 -5.92 2.06 -19.69
C ARG A 289 -6.51 3.28 -18.99
N GLY A 290 -7.82 3.30 -18.88
CA GLY A 290 -8.53 4.34 -18.16
C GLY A 290 -10.02 4.11 -18.16
N ASN A 291 -10.71 4.77 -17.24
CA ASN A 291 -12.16 4.76 -17.21
C ASN A 291 -12.75 5.73 -18.25
N ALA A 292 -14.06 5.96 -18.19
CA ALA A 292 -14.74 6.86 -19.12
C ALA A 292 -14.21 8.31 -19.04
N PHE A 293 -13.98 8.82 -17.82
CA PHE A 293 -13.47 10.17 -17.59
C PHE A 293 -12.05 10.30 -18.10
N ASP A 294 -11.16 9.40 -17.71
CA ASP A 294 -9.74 9.47 -18.07
C ASP A 294 -9.52 9.24 -19.58
N THR A 295 -10.29 8.31 -20.19
CA THR A 295 -10.27 8.09 -21.65
C THR A 295 -10.81 9.31 -22.40
N ALA A 296 -11.88 9.95 -21.91
CA ALA A 296 -12.39 11.19 -22.48
C ALA A 296 -11.37 12.33 -22.35
N SER A 297 -10.68 12.42 -21.20
CA SER A 297 -9.61 13.40 -20.97
C SER A 297 -8.46 13.24 -21.97
N LEU A 298 -7.99 12.00 -22.22
CA LEU A 298 -6.97 11.73 -23.23
C LEU A 298 -7.44 12.07 -24.65
N LEU A 299 -8.68 11.70 -25.00
CA LEU A 299 -9.25 12.03 -26.31
C LEU A 299 -9.33 13.54 -26.51
N ILE A 300 -9.82 14.29 -25.52
CA ILE A 300 -9.88 15.75 -25.56
C ILE A 300 -8.47 16.34 -25.65
N ALA A 301 -7.50 15.83 -24.90
CA ALA A 301 -6.12 16.35 -24.91
C ALA A 301 -5.48 16.23 -26.31
N LEU A 302 -5.65 15.08 -26.97
CA LEU A 302 -5.17 14.86 -28.34
C LEU A 302 -5.89 15.73 -29.36
N LEU A 303 -7.21 15.89 -29.23
CA LEU A 303 -8.00 16.77 -30.11
C LEU A 303 -7.59 18.23 -29.94
N ARG A 304 -7.46 18.72 -28.71
CA ARG A 304 -7.01 20.09 -28.41
C ARG A 304 -5.57 20.32 -28.89
N ALA A 305 -4.68 19.33 -28.76
CA ALA A 305 -3.33 19.38 -29.34
C ALA A 305 -3.35 19.51 -30.86
N ALA A 306 -4.34 18.90 -31.52
CA ALA A 306 -4.62 19.02 -32.95
C ALA A 306 -5.45 20.26 -33.33
N ASN A 307 -5.61 21.22 -32.41
CA ASN A 307 -6.41 22.44 -32.58
C ASN A 307 -7.90 22.18 -32.92
N VAL A 308 -8.45 21.07 -32.40
CA VAL A 308 -9.86 20.70 -32.51
C VAL A 308 -10.54 21.01 -31.18
N PRO A 309 -11.48 21.97 -31.12
CA PRO A 309 -12.20 22.26 -29.89
C PRO A 309 -12.96 21.03 -29.40
N ALA A 310 -12.77 20.66 -28.14
CA ALA A 310 -13.36 19.46 -27.57
C ALA A 310 -13.77 19.68 -26.11
N ARG A 311 -14.85 19.03 -25.69
CA ARG A 311 -15.45 19.18 -24.36
C ARG A 311 -16.15 17.90 -23.92
N TYR A 312 -16.40 17.78 -22.61
CA TYR A 312 -17.08 16.64 -22.04
C TYR A 312 -18.60 16.82 -22.12
N VAL A 313 -19.29 15.69 -22.20
CA VAL A 313 -20.72 15.58 -21.98
C VAL A 313 -20.97 14.45 -20.99
N TYR A 314 -21.78 14.71 -19.98
CA TYR A 314 -22.14 13.77 -18.94
C TYR A 314 -23.63 13.48 -18.97
N GLY A 315 -24.03 12.23 -18.79
CA GLY A 315 -25.44 11.85 -18.77
C GLY A 315 -25.64 10.36 -18.47
N THR A 316 -26.81 9.85 -18.84
CA THR A 316 -27.19 8.45 -18.63
C THR A 316 -27.41 7.76 -19.96
N ILE A 317 -26.83 6.58 -20.08
CA ILE A 317 -26.84 5.74 -21.29
C ILE A 317 -27.49 4.40 -20.96
N GLU A 318 -28.05 3.77 -21.98
CA GLU A 318 -28.64 2.42 -21.91
C GLU A 318 -27.88 1.50 -22.84
N VAL A 319 -27.36 0.40 -22.29
CA VAL A 319 -26.51 -0.56 -23.01
C VAL A 319 -27.15 -1.95 -22.97
N PRO A 320 -27.22 -2.69 -24.10
CA PRO A 320 -27.65 -4.09 -24.09
C PRO A 320 -26.76 -4.91 -23.14
N VAL A 321 -27.37 -5.76 -22.32
CA VAL A 321 -26.67 -6.50 -21.26
C VAL A 321 -25.49 -7.32 -21.77
N GLU A 322 -25.61 -7.96 -22.93
CA GLU A 322 -24.54 -8.75 -23.54
C GLU A 322 -23.32 -7.89 -23.88
N LYS A 323 -23.55 -6.69 -24.42
CA LYS A 323 -22.48 -5.73 -24.71
C LYS A 323 -21.85 -5.16 -23.46
N ALA A 324 -22.65 -4.93 -22.42
CA ALA A 324 -22.15 -4.45 -21.12
C ALA A 324 -21.28 -5.51 -20.44
N MET A 325 -21.72 -6.77 -20.39
CA MET A 325 -20.95 -7.90 -19.85
C MET A 325 -19.60 -8.07 -20.58
N ASN A 326 -19.61 -8.00 -21.91
CA ASN A 326 -18.37 -8.02 -22.71
C ASN A 326 -17.46 -6.82 -22.39
N TRP A 327 -18.04 -5.62 -22.32
CA TRP A 327 -17.31 -4.36 -22.15
C TRP A 327 -16.55 -4.27 -20.82
N VAL A 328 -17.13 -4.77 -19.72
CA VAL A 328 -16.54 -4.64 -18.39
C VAL A 328 -15.50 -5.70 -18.03
N GLY A 329 -15.29 -6.71 -18.88
CA GLY A 329 -14.30 -7.77 -18.61
C GLY A 329 -14.75 -9.18 -18.99
N GLY A 330 -15.87 -9.34 -19.68
CA GLY A 330 -16.31 -10.64 -20.19
C GLY A 330 -16.96 -11.54 -19.15
N VAL A 331 -17.63 -10.95 -18.15
CA VAL A 331 -18.44 -11.70 -17.18
C VAL A 331 -19.59 -12.43 -17.89
N THR A 332 -20.09 -13.51 -17.30
CA THR A 332 -21.09 -14.40 -17.91
C THR A 332 -22.50 -14.24 -17.33
N VAL A 333 -22.67 -13.42 -16.29
CA VAL A 333 -23.98 -13.11 -15.69
C VAL A 333 -24.19 -11.59 -15.51
N PRO A 334 -25.42 -11.06 -15.69
CA PRO A 334 -25.69 -9.63 -15.57
C PRO A 334 -25.35 -9.04 -14.20
N GLU A 335 -25.58 -9.80 -13.13
CA GLU A 335 -25.31 -9.38 -11.75
C GLU A 335 -23.83 -9.10 -11.52
N ALA A 336 -22.95 -9.88 -12.16
CA ALA A 336 -21.52 -9.66 -12.10
C ALA A 336 -21.13 -8.33 -12.77
N ALA A 337 -21.75 -7.98 -13.90
CA ALA A 337 -21.48 -6.70 -14.57
C ALA A 337 -21.96 -5.51 -13.73
N LEU A 338 -23.17 -5.59 -13.17
CA LEU A 338 -23.72 -4.57 -12.28
C LEU A 338 -22.86 -4.38 -11.02
N ASN A 339 -22.41 -5.49 -10.41
CA ASN A 339 -21.56 -5.45 -9.23
C ASN A 339 -20.18 -4.84 -9.55
N LEU A 340 -19.57 -5.21 -10.69
CA LEU A 340 -18.27 -4.67 -11.10
C LEU A 340 -18.34 -3.15 -11.34
N MET A 341 -19.36 -2.68 -12.06
CA MET A 341 -19.63 -1.25 -12.23
C MET A 341 -19.90 -0.56 -10.89
N GLY A 342 -20.69 -1.20 -10.02
CA GLY A 342 -21.04 -0.67 -8.70
C GLY A 342 -19.82 -0.52 -7.78
N GLN A 343 -18.95 -1.53 -7.70
CA GLN A 343 -17.68 -1.47 -6.95
C GLN A 343 -16.74 -0.39 -7.51
N GLY A 344 -16.75 -0.18 -8.83
CA GLY A 344 -16.04 0.93 -9.47
C GLY A 344 -16.63 2.32 -9.20
N GLY A 345 -17.77 2.39 -8.52
CA GLY A 345 -18.47 3.62 -8.16
C GLY A 345 -19.46 4.12 -9.21
N ILE A 346 -19.68 3.37 -10.31
CA ILE A 346 -20.58 3.78 -11.39
C ILE A 346 -22.03 3.55 -10.96
N PRO A 347 -22.86 4.62 -10.89
CA PRO A 347 -24.30 4.48 -10.67
C PRO A 347 -24.93 3.71 -11.83
N ASN A 348 -25.50 2.55 -11.54
CA ASN A 348 -26.04 1.65 -12.55
C ASN A 348 -27.36 0.97 -12.10
N LEU A 349 -28.13 0.48 -13.08
CA LEU A 349 -29.39 -0.23 -12.86
C LEU A 349 -29.65 -1.24 -13.97
N GLY A 350 -29.92 -2.50 -13.60
CA GLY A 350 -30.38 -3.53 -14.54
C GLY A 350 -31.88 -3.40 -14.82
N ILE A 351 -32.25 -3.39 -16.10
CA ILE A 351 -33.64 -3.31 -16.56
C ILE A 351 -34.12 -4.70 -16.98
N ALA A 352 -35.09 -5.22 -16.24
CA ALA A 352 -35.67 -6.54 -16.48
C ALA A 352 -36.80 -6.48 -17.50
N GLN A 353 -36.78 -7.41 -18.46
CA GLN A 353 -37.86 -7.64 -19.42
C GLN A 353 -38.07 -9.15 -19.56
N GLY A 354 -39.30 -9.62 -19.31
CA GLY A 354 -39.60 -11.06 -19.30
C GLY A 354 -38.86 -11.85 -18.21
N GLY A 355 -38.58 -11.21 -17.06
CA GLY A 355 -37.90 -11.84 -15.92
C GLY A 355 -36.37 -11.93 -16.04
N GLN A 356 -35.78 -11.41 -17.12
CA GLN A 356 -34.32 -11.37 -17.33
C GLN A 356 -33.85 -9.94 -17.52
N VAL A 357 -32.67 -9.60 -16.99
CA VAL A 357 -32.02 -8.30 -17.27
C VAL A 357 -31.64 -8.24 -18.75
N ARG A 358 -32.17 -7.25 -19.48
CA ARG A 358 -31.90 -7.06 -20.92
C ARG A 358 -31.04 -5.85 -21.22
N TRP A 359 -31.12 -4.83 -20.37
CA TRP A 359 -30.41 -3.58 -20.51
C TRP A 359 -29.79 -3.18 -19.18
N ILE A 360 -28.71 -2.39 -19.25
CA ILE A 360 -28.12 -1.73 -18.10
C ILE A 360 -28.12 -0.24 -18.38
N ASP A 361 -28.77 0.51 -17.48
CA ASP A 361 -28.71 1.96 -17.43
C ASP A 361 -27.55 2.36 -16.53
N LEU A 362 -26.71 3.28 -17.00
CA LEU A 362 -25.58 3.78 -16.21
C LEU A 362 -25.28 5.24 -16.49
N GLU A 363 -24.77 5.95 -15.48
CA GLU A 363 -24.20 7.27 -15.68
C GLU A 363 -22.82 7.16 -16.36
N HIS A 364 -22.58 8.04 -17.33
CA HIS A 364 -21.42 7.95 -18.22
C HIS A 364 -20.99 9.32 -18.74
N VAL A 365 -19.74 9.42 -19.18
CA VAL A 365 -19.16 10.61 -19.80
C VAL A 365 -18.59 10.28 -21.17
N TRP A 366 -18.82 11.16 -22.13
CA TRP A 366 -18.28 11.09 -23.49
C TRP A 366 -17.81 12.47 -23.96
N VAL A 367 -17.28 12.55 -25.17
CA VAL A 367 -16.70 13.78 -25.74
C VAL A 367 -17.63 14.37 -26.81
N GLU A 368 -17.71 15.69 -26.87
CA GLU A 368 -18.13 16.43 -28.06
C GLU A 368 -16.90 17.11 -28.68
N ALA A 369 -16.66 16.87 -29.97
CA ALA A 369 -15.58 17.51 -30.73
C ALA A 369 -16.15 18.38 -31.85
N TYR A 370 -15.66 19.61 -31.99
CA TYR A 370 -16.09 20.52 -33.05
C TYR A 370 -15.22 20.32 -34.28
N VAL A 371 -15.76 19.62 -35.27
CA VAL A 371 -15.02 19.16 -36.45
C VAL A 371 -15.63 19.68 -37.73
N ASP A 372 -14.87 19.63 -38.82
CA ASP A 372 -15.37 19.82 -40.18
C ASP A 372 -16.21 18.58 -40.52
N TYR A 373 -17.50 18.62 -40.20
CA TYR A 373 -18.35 17.45 -40.36
C TYR A 373 -19.09 17.45 -41.70
N VAL A 374 -19.48 18.63 -42.17
CA VAL A 374 -20.10 18.79 -43.48
C VAL A 374 -19.11 19.50 -44.40
N PRO A 375 -18.64 18.88 -45.49
CA PRO A 375 -18.97 17.53 -45.99
C PRO A 375 -18.04 16.41 -45.49
N SER A 376 -16.92 16.72 -44.83
CA SER A 376 -15.82 15.76 -44.68
C SER A 376 -16.03 14.65 -43.64
N ARG A 377 -17.06 14.79 -42.79
CA ARG A 377 -17.38 13.88 -41.68
C ARG A 377 -16.20 13.69 -40.70
N GLY A 378 -15.35 14.72 -40.56
CA GLY A 378 -14.14 14.71 -39.73
C GLY A 378 -12.92 14.03 -40.36
N ALA A 379 -13.02 13.54 -41.61
CA ALA A 379 -11.89 12.96 -42.33
C ALA A 379 -10.84 14.00 -42.71
N VAL A 380 -11.24 15.26 -42.79
CA VAL A 380 -10.37 16.41 -43.04
C VAL A 380 -10.61 17.43 -41.94
N ASN A 381 -9.53 17.98 -41.39
CA ASN A 381 -9.59 19.03 -40.38
C ASN A 381 -9.25 20.41 -40.98
N ARG A 382 -10.20 21.05 -41.68
CA ARG A 382 -10.01 22.37 -42.32
C ARG A 382 -10.88 23.44 -41.69
N THR A 383 -12.20 23.32 -41.87
CA THR A 383 -13.15 24.34 -41.41
C THR A 383 -14.20 23.70 -40.49
N PRO A 384 -13.94 23.66 -39.17
CA PRO A 384 -14.87 23.10 -38.22
C PRO A 384 -16.25 23.77 -38.25
N ASN A 385 -17.32 22.99 -38.20
CA ASN A 385 -18.69 23.50 -38.27
C ASN A 385 -19.71 22.80 -37.37
N THR A 386 -19.40 21.60 -36.84
CA THR A 386 -20.38 20.78 -36.13
C THR A 386 -19.77 20.13 -34.89
N TRP A 387 -20.49 20.16 -33.76
CA TRP A 387 -20.20 19.34 -32.58
C TRP A 387 -20.64 17.90 -32.82
N VAL A 388 -19.68 16.97 -32.74
CA VAL A 388 -19.91 15.54 -32.97
C VAL A 388 -19.68 14.78 -31.66
N PRO A 389 -20.62 13.93 -31.22
CA PRO A 389 -20.44 13.10 -30.05
C PRO A 389 -19.51 11.91 -30.36
N LEU A 390 -18.55 11.66 -29.49
CA LEU A 390 -17.52 10.63 -29.58
C LEU A 390 -17.35 9.96 -28.22
N ASP A 391 -17.40 8.62 -28.21
CA ASP A 391 -17.05 7.84 -27.03
C ASP A 391 -16.02 6.78 -27.41
N ALA A 392 -14.78 7.02 -27.00
CA ALA A 392 -13.67 6.08 -27.21
C ALA A 392 -13.52 5.08 -26.05
N SER A 393 -14.31 5.20 -24.97
CA SER A 393 -14.27 4.29 -23.83
C SER A 393 -15.14 3.05 -24.06
N PHE A 394 -16.25 3.18 -24.79
CA PHE A 394 -17.08 2.07 -25.21
C PHE A 394 -16.43 1.25 -26.33
N LYS A 395 -16.20 -0.03 -26.08
CA LYS A 395 -15.64 -0.98 -27.03
C LYS A 395 -16.05 -2.41 -26.69
N GLN A 396 -15.88 -3.30 -27.65
CA GLN A 396 -16.07 -4.73 -27.45
C GLN A 396 -14.72 -5.43 -27.52
N TYR A 397 -14.59 -6.52 -26.78
CA TYR A 397 -13.39 -7.30 -26.66
C TYR A 397 -13.60 -8.70 -27.21
N GLN A 398 -12.54 -9.22 -27.82
CA GLN A 398 -12.40 -10.63 -28.09
C GLN A 398 -11.69 -11.27 -26.89
N PHE A 399 -12.39 -12.17 -26.21
CA PHE A 399 -11.82 -13.01 -25.16
C PHE A 399 -11.38 -14.33 -25.78
N THR A 400 -10.13 -14.69 -25.55
CA THR A 400 -9.53 -15.95 -25.99
C THR A 400 -9.42 -16.86 -24.78
N GLN A 401 -9.92 -18.08 -24.92
CA GLN A 401 -9.83 -19.07 -23.86
C GLN A 401 -8.41 -19.62 -23.80
N GLY A 402 -7.84 -19.71 -22.60
CA GLY A 402 -6.56 -20.36 -22.37
C GLY A 402 -6.65 -21.88 -22.38
N MET A 403 -5.50 -22.53 -22.18
CA MET A 403 -5.44 -23.97 -21.96
C MET A 403 -6.28 -24.37 -20.74
N ASP A 404 -6.95 -25.52 -20.80
CA ASP A 404 -7.67 -26.07 -19.65
C ASP A 404 -6.70 -26.81 -18.70
N LEU A 405 -5.81 -26.04 -18.07
CA LEU A 405 -4.73 -26.56 -17.22
C LEU A 405 -5.29 -27.31 -16.00
N LYS A 406 -6.46 -26.89 -15.50
CA LYS A 406 -7.12 -27.51 -14.34
C LYS A 406 -7.58 -28.93 -14.64
N SER A 407 -8.14 -29.16 -15.83
CA SER A 407 -8.55 -30.51 -16.24
C SER A 407 -7.39 -31.35 -16.74
N ALA A 408 -6.40 -30.72 -17.40
CA ALA A 408 -5.28 -31.43 -17.99
C ALA A 408 -4.25 -31.92 -16.97
N ILE A 409 -3.92 -31.08 -15.99
CA ILE A 409 -2.97 -31.38 -14.91
C ILE A 409 -3.67 -31.07 -13.57
N PRO A 410 -4.64 -31.90 -13.15
CA PRO A 410 -5.35 -31.67 -11.91
C PRO A 410 -4.39 -31.77 -10.73
N PHE A 411 -4.40 -30.78 -9.84
CA PHE A 411 -3.76 -30.92 -8.53
C PHE A 411 -4.69 -31.75 -7.65
N ASP A 412 -4.29 -32.99 -7.35
CA ASP A 412 -5.06 -33.82 -6.44
C ASP A 412 -4.83 -33.36 -4.99
N GLY A 413 -5.73 -32.49 -4.54
CA GLY A 413 -5.61 -31.87 -3.23
C GLY A 413 -5.91 -32.81 -2.06
N GLN A 414 -6.63 -33.91 -2.28
CA GLN A 414 -7.03 -34.78 -1.18
C GLN A 414 -5.85 -35.61 -0.64
N PRO A 415 -5.01 -36.26 -1.48
CA PRO A 415 -3.75 -36.87 -1.04
C PRO A 415 -2.79 -35.84 -0.48
N PHE A 416 -2.67 -34.65 -1.09
CA PHE A 416 -1.81 -33.59 -0.59
C PHE A 416 -2.19 -33.15 0.83
N ILE A 417 -3.47 -32.89 1.07
CA ILE A 417 -3.98 -32.55 2.41
C ILE A 417 -3.77 -33.70 3.37
N THR A 418 -4.08 -34.93 2.97
CA THR A 418 -3.88 -36.12 3.82
C THR A 418 -2.40 -36.29 4.21
N GLN A 419 -1.48 -36.03 3.28
CA GLN A 419 -0.05 -36.11 3.51
C GLN A 419 0.44 -35.02 4.49
N ILE A 420 -0.10 -33.81 4.41
CA ILE A 420 0.18 -32.75 5.39
C ILE A 420 -0.42 -33.11 6.75
N GLN A 421 -1.65 -33.65 6.80
CA GLN A 421 -2.30 -34.07 8.04
C GLN A 421 -1.53 -35.19 8.76
N GLN A 422 -0.91 -36.10 8.00
CA GLN A 422 -0.10 -37.17 8.58
C GLN A 422 1.20 -36.67 9.21
N SER A 423 1.74 -35.53 8.75
CA SER A 423 2.97 -34.95 9.28
C SER A 423 2.74 -33.86 10.33
N ALA A 424 1.57 -33.21 10.31
CA ALA A 424 1.21 -32.13 11.23
C ALA A 424 0.41 -32.62 12.44
N THR A 425 0.57 -31.94 13.58
CA THR A 425 -0.35 -32.07 14.72
C THR A 425 -1.47 -31.05 14.56
N VAL A 426 -2.73 -31.51 14.50
CA VAL A 426 -3.91 -30.64 14.30
C VAL A 426 -4.84 -30.75 15.50
N ASN A 427 -5.23 -29.60 16.05
CA ASN A 427 -6.33 -29.52 17.01
C ASN A 427 -7.48 -28.72 16.40
N GLN A 428 -8.54 -29.43 16.03
CA GLN A 428 -9.71 -28.83 15.39
C GLN A 428 -10.55 -28.02 16.37
N ILE A 429 -10.67 -28.46 17.63
CA ILE A 429 -11.49 -27.75 18.62
C ILE A 429 -10.84 -26.42 18.97
N GLU A 430 -9.53 -26.43 19.21
CA GLU A 430 -8.76 -25.24 19.54
C GLU A 430 -8.32 -24.41 18.31
N GLY A 431 -8.57 -24.92 17.10
CA GLY A 431 -8.27 -24.23 15.85
C GLY A 431 -6.78 -24.00 15.61
N TRP A 432 -5.89 -24.93 15.97
CA TRP A 432 -4.45 -24.78 15.72
C TRP A 432 -3.78 -25.96 15.03
N VAL A 433 -2.65 -25.69 14.39
CA VAL A 433 -1.75 -26.65 13.73
C VAL A 433 -0.32 -26.45 14.22
N GLN A 434 0.45 -27.52 14.26
CA GLN A 434 1.85 -27.54 14.67
C GLN A 434 2.62 -28.55 13.82
N ASN A 435 3.93 -28.36 13.66
CA ASN A 435 4.84 -29.30 13.00
C ASN A 435 4.47 -29.66 11.54
N VAL A 436 3.94 -28.68 10.79
CA VAL A 436 3.66 -28.84 9.36
C VAL A 436 4.98 -29.09 8.62
N ASN A 437 5.04 -30.18 7.82
CA ASN A 437 6.25 -30.49 7.05
C ASN A 437 6.40 -29.57 5.83
N GLN A 438 7.11 -28.47 6.01
CA GLN A 438 7.31 -27.45 4.98
C GLN A 438 8.09 -27.97 3.76
N ALA A 439 9.06 -28.88 3.97
CA ALA A 439 9.83 -29.48 2.88
C ALA A 439 8.95 -30.35 1.96
N GLN A 440 7.98 -31.07 2.53
CA GLN A 440 7.02 -31.85 1.75
C GLN A 440 6.05 -30.95 0.98
N ILE A 441 5.63 -29.83 1.56
CA ILE A 441 4.81 -28.84 0.85
C ILE A 441 5.60 -28.29 -0.34
N GLN A 442 6.86 -27.87 -0.12
CA GLN A 442 7.72 -27.36 -1.18
C GLN A 442 7.92 -28.40 -2.29
N GLN A 443 8.21 -29.64 -1.94
CA GLN A 443 8.42 -30.71 -2.92
C GLN A 443 7.15 -31.02 -3.74
N ALA A 444 5.97 -31.05 -3.10
CA ALA A 444 4.71 -31.26 -3.80
C ALA A 444 4.40 -30.11 -4.78
N VAL A 445 4.70 -28.88 -4.38
CA VAL A 445 4.63 -27.71 -5.25
C VAL A 445 5.60 -27.89 -6.42
N ASP A 446 6.89 -28.09 -6.18
CA ASP A 446 7.94 -28.20 -7.20
C ASP A 446 7.62 -29.27 -8.25
N ASN A 447 7.11 -30.42 -7.79
CA ASN A 447 6.66 -31.50 -8.66
C ASN A 447 5.50 -31.07 -9.55
N TYR A 448 4.49 -30.40 -8.98
CA TYR A 448 3.37 -29.88 -9.77
C TYR A 448 3.82 -28.76 -10.72
N GLN A 449 4.80 -27.93 -10.33
CA GLN A 449 5.39 -26.94 -11.22
C GLN A 449 6.04 -27.61 -12.44
N ALA A 450 6.84 -28.65 -12.20
CA ALA A 450 7.51 -29.40 -13.26
C ALA A 450 6.50 -30.08 -14.21
N GLN A 451 5.41 -30.62 -13.67
CA GLN A 451 4.33 -31.23 -14.46
C GLN A 451 3.62 -30.21 -15.35
N LEU A 452 3.20 -29.08 -14.78
CA LEU A 452 2.56 -28.00 -15.55
C LEU A 452 3.51 -27.41 -16.59
N ARG A 453 4.79 -27.19 -16.25
CA ARG A 453 5.81 -26.69 -17.20
C ARG A 453 5.96 -27.66 -18.37
N SER A 454 6.13 -28.94 -18.09
CA SER A 454 6.25 -29.99 -19.11
C SER A 454 5.02 -30.05 -20.01
N TYR A 455 3.81 -29.96 -19.43
CA TYR A 455 2.57 -29.94 -20.19
C TYR A 455 2.47 -28.72 -21.11
N ILE A 456 2.70 -27.51 -20.58
CA ILE A 456 2.62 -26.26 -21.34
C ILE A 456 3.65 -26.28 -22.49
N GLN A 457 4.90 -26.65 -22.21
CA GLN A 457 5.96 -26.74 -23.23
C GLN A 457 5.67 -27.82 -24.27
N GLY A 458 5.04 -28.93 -23.87
CA GLY A 458 4.60 -30.00 -24.77
C GLY A 458 3.45 -29.58 -25.69
N GLN A 459 2.56 -28.69 -25.24
CA GLN A 459 1.50 -28.12 -26.08
C GLN A 459 2.04 -27.03 -27.01
N LYS A 460 2.89 -26.14 -26.48
CA LYS A 460 3.51 -25.05 -27.23
C LYS A 460 4.81 -24.62 -26.54
N ALA A 461 5.93 -24.85 -27.22
CA ALA A 461 7.27 -24.58 -26.67
C ALA A 461 7.53 -23.10 -26.34
N ASP A 462 6.79 -22.17 -26.96
CA ASP A 462 6.85 -20.72 -26.77
C ASP A 462 5.51 -20.14 -26.24
N ALA A 463 4.77 -20.92 -25.44
CA ALA A 463 3.49 -20.50 -24.88
C ALA A 463 3.60 -19.20 -24.09
N THR A 464 2.74 -18.23 -24.43
CA THR A 464 2.60 -16.97 -23.70
C THR A 464 1.59 -17.10 -22.56
N VAL A 465 1.56 -16.12 -21.65
CA VAL A 465 0.55 -16.02 -20.58
C VAL A 465 -0.88 -16.10 -21.14
N ASN A 466 -1.10 -15.46 -22.30
CA ASN A 466 -2.42 -15.44 -22.93
C ASN A 466 -2.77 -16.79 -23.58
N ASP A 467 -1.78 -17.55 -24.07
CA ASP A 467 -2.03 -18.92 -24.56
C ASP A 467 -2.41 -19.84 -23.40
N ALA A 468 -1.74 -19.72 -22.25
CA ALA A 468 -1.96 -20.57 -21.09
C ALA A 468 -3.26 -20.21 -20.31
N LEU A 469 -3.48 -18.93 -20.01
CA LEU A 469 -4.57 -18.47 -19.13
C LEU A 469 -5.69 -17.73 -19.86
N GLY A 470 -5.55 -17.52 -21.16
CA GLY A 470 -6.48 -16.72 -21.95
C GLY A 470 -6.08 -15.25 -22.01
N GLY A 471 -6.57 -14.59 -23.05
CA GLY A 471 -6.26 -13.20 -23.38
C GLY A 471 -7.50 -12.38 -23.67
N GLN A 472 -7.33 -11.07 -23.57
CA GLN A 472 -8.34 -10.09 -23.95
C GLN A 472 -7.71 -9.14 -24.97
N ALA A 473 -8.38 -8.92 -26.09
CA ALA A 473 -7.97 -7.95 -27.11
C ALA A 473 -9.14 -7.05 -27.48
N ILE A 474 -8.87 -5.76 -27.71
CA ILE A 474 -9.88 -4.83 -28.22
C ILE A 474 -10.21 -5.24 -29.66
N ILE A 475 -11.50 -5.35 -29.98
CA ILE A 475 -11.94 -5.47 -31.37
C ILE A 475 -11.72 -4.11 -32.02
N GLU A 476 -10.66 -4.01 -32.83
CA GLU A 476 -10.27 -2.77 -33.49
C GLU A 476 -11.35 -2.28 -34.45
N GLU A 477 -11.63 -0.98 -34.41
CA GLU A 477 -12.44 -0.30 -35.42
C GLU A 477 -11.58 0.75 -36.13
N ARG A 478 -11.51 0.67 -37.47
CA ARG A 478 -10.76 1.60 -38.31
C ARG A 478 -11.72 2.36 -39.20
N ARG A 479 -12.38 3.36 -38.61
CA ARG A 479 -13.34 4.18 -39.35
C ARG A 479 -12.58 5.19 -40.22
N THR A 480 -13.09 5.45 -41.43
CA THR A 480 -12.57 6.52 -42.29
C THR A 480 -13.28 7.86 -42.05
N ILE A 481 -14.40 7.85 -41.32
CA ILE A 481 -15.23 9.00 -40.98
C ILE A 481 -15.79 8.90 -39.56
N LEU A 482 -16.23 10.03 -38.99
CA LEU A 482 -16.99 10.07 -37.74
C LEU A 482 -18.49 9.85 -38.03
N LEU A 483 -19.14 8.97 -37.25
CA LEU A 483 -20.53 8.57 -37.51
C LEU A 483 -21.54 9.68 -37.18
N GLY A 484 -21.25 10.56 -36.23
CA GLY A 484 -22.21 11.58 -35.75
C GLY A 484 -23.14 11.08 -34.63
N THR A 485 -23.03 9.81 -34.25
CA THR A 485 -23.88 9.16 -33.23
C THR A 485 -23.04 8.31 -32.29
N LEU A 486 -23.58 8.05 -31.09
CA LEU A 486 -23.01 7.16 -30.09
C LEU A 486 -23.38 5.69 -30.37
N PRO A 487 -22.59 4.71 -29.89
CA PRO A 487 -22.82 3.28 -30.14
C PRO A 487 -23.96 2.66 -29.30
N TYR A 488 -24.61 3.44 -28.45
CA TYR A 488 -25.68 3.06 -27.54
C TYR A 488 -26.75 4.16 -27.45
N SER A 489 -27.87 3.85 -26.79
CA SER A 489 -28.95 4.81 -26.55
C SER A 489 -28.58 5.78 -25.43
N ARG A 490 -28.85 7.08 -25.65
CA ARG A 490 -28.68 8.12 -24.63
C ARG A 490 -30.05 8.46 -24.04
N LEU A 491 -30.26 8.17 -22.76
CA LEU A 491 -31.51 8.43 -22.06
C LEU A 491 -31.62 9.89 -21.59
N ALA A 492 -30.54 10.44 -21.05
CA ALA A 492 -30.51 11.82 -20.55
C ALA A 492 -29.14 12.47 -20.75
N THR A 493 -29.13 13.79 -20.92
CA THR A 493 -27.92 14.62 -20.82
C THR A 493 -28.02 15.45 -19.55
N GLY A 494 -27.03 15.32 -18.68
CA GLY A 494 -26.94 16.06 -17.42
C GLY A 494 -26.24 17.41 -17.59
N ALA A 495 -25.01 17.40 -18.08
CA ALA A 495 -24.20 18.62 -18.24
C ALA A 495 -23.19 18.50 -19.38
N LYS A 496 -22.75 19.65 -19.90
CA LYS A 496 -21.54 19.78 -20.73
C LYS A 496 -20.54 20.64 -19.98
N PHE A 497 -19.27 20.29 -20.03
CA PHE A 497 -18.23 21.06 -19.37
C PHE A 497 -16.90 20.99 -20.13
N GLN A 498 -16.14 22.08 -20.08
CA GLN A 498 -14.80 22.17 -20.66
C GLN A 498 -13.71 21.56 -19.77
N GLU A 499 -14.02 21.49 -18.48
CA GLU A 499 -13.20 20.96 -17.39
C GLU A 499 -14.07 20.11 -16.46
N ILE A 500 -13.55 18.99 -15.97
CA ILE A 500 -14.29 18.11 -15.06
C ILE A 500 -14.58 18.85 -13.74
N PRO A 501 -15.84 18.90 -13.27
CA PRO A 501 -16.16 19.46 -11.96
C PRO A 501 -15.40 18.78 -10.82
N ASP A 502 -14.97 19.56 -9.85
CA ASP A 502 -14.11 19.13 -8.73
C ASP A 502 -14.72 17.99 -7.87
N ASN A 503 -16.05 17.91 -7.78
CA ASN A 503 -16.77 16.84 -7.08
C ASN A 503 -16.86 15.52 -7.87
N LEU A 504 -16.42 15.50 -9.13
CA LEU A 504 -16.26 14.32 -9.96
C LEU A 504 -14.79 13.87 -10.06
N ARG A 505 -13.88 14.53 -9.34
CA ARG A 505 -12.48 14.13 -9.25
C ARG A 505 -12.24 13.31 -7.99
N TRP A 506 -11.42 12.28 -8.12
CA TRP A 506 -10.78 11.66 -6.97
C TRP A 506 -9.76 12.63 -6.37
N LYS A 507 -9.65 12.62 -5.05
CA LYS A 507 -8.71 13.46 -4.31
C LYS A 507 -7.96 12.63 -3.30
N PHE A 508 -6.71 12.94 -3.11
CA PHE A 508 -5.88 12.41 -2.02
C PHE A 508 -5.74 13.48 -0.95
N GLN A 509 -5.94 13.09 0.31
CA GLN A 509 -5.68 13.92 1.46
C GLN A 509 -4.55 13.31 2.29
N PHE A 510 -3.59 14.14 2.67
CA PHE A 510 -2.54 13.82 3.63
C PHE A 510 -2.68 14.74 4.84
N SER A 511 -2.81 14.14 6.03
CA SER A 511 -2.98 14.85 7.30
C SER A 511 -1.93 14.39 8.31
N MET A 512 -1.34 15.35 9.03
CA MET A 512 -0.46 15.07 10.18
C MET A 512 -0.93 15.80 11.43
N TYR A 513 -0.84 15.10 12.56
CA TYR A 513 -1.22 15.56 13.88
C TYR A 513 -0.06 15.34 14.85
N LEU A 514 0.06 16.21 15.87
CA LEU A 514 1.11 16.06 16.87
C LEU A 514 0.89 14.79 17.70
N ASP A 515 -0.34 14.60 18.15
CA ASP A 515 -0.72 13.51 19.04
C ASP A 515 -2.20 13.12 18.86
N GLU A 516 -2.63 12.15 19.66
CA GLU A 516 -4.00 11.61 19.64
C GLU A 516 -5.06 12.64 20.07
N VAL A 517 -4.70 13.66 20.85
CA VAL A 517 -5.63 14.70 21.26
C VAL A 517 -5.92 15.59 20.06
N GLU A 518 -4.88 16.06 19.38
CA GLU A 518 -5.05 16.82 18.14
C GLU A 518 -5.77 16.00 17.06
N GLN A 519 -5.46 14.71 16.93
CA GLN A 519 -6.15 13.81 16.00
C GLN A 519 -7.63 13.65 16.35
N ALA A 520 -8.00 13.49 17.63
CA ALA A 520 -9.40 13.37 18.05
C ALA A 520 -10.22 14.65 17.81
N PHE A 521 -9.58 15.82 17.88
CA PHE A 521 -10.20 17.11 17.53
C PHE A 521 -10.04 17.50 16.05
N ASP A 522 -9.45 16.63 15.23
CA ASP A 522 -9.13 16.87 13.83
C ASP A 522 -8.28 18.12 13.56
N SER A 523 -7.38 18.46 14.49
CA SER A 523 -6.51 19.64 14.46
C SER A 523 -5.16 19.33 13.80
N ALA A 524 -5.16 19.05 12.49
CA ALA A 524 -3.94 18.72 11.76
C ALA A 524 -3.02 19.95 11.57
N PHE A 525 -1.72 19.82 11.85
CA PHE A 525 -0.73 20.88 11.58
C PHE A 525 -0.25 20.87 10.11
N ILE A 526 -0.39 19.75 9.40
CA ILE A 526 -0.31 19.66 7.94
C ILE A 526 -1.60 19.02 7.46
N ARG A 527 -2.30 19.68 6.53
CA ARG A 527 -3.40 19.11 5.76
C ARG A 527 -3.29 19.54 4.30
N GLN A 528 -3.06 18.58 3.42
CA GLN A 528 -2.99 18.81 1.98
C GLN A 528 -4.03 17.94 1.28
N THR A 529 -4.91 18.57 0.51
CA THR A 529 -5.91 17.90 -0.32
C THR A 529 -5.65 18.26 -1.77
N VAL A 530 -5.33 17.26 -2.59
CA VAL A 530 -4.98 17.46 -4.01
C VAL A 530 -5.72 16.41 -4.83
N SER A 531 -6.13 16.75 -6.05
CA SER A 531 -6.70 15.76 -6.96
C SER A 531 -5.67 14.68 -7.34
N THR A 532 -6.15 13.46 -7.54
CA THR A 532 -5.26 12.35 -7.91
C THR A 532 -4.70 12.51 -9.33
N ALA A 533 -5.46 13.11 -10.26
CA ALA A 533 -4.98 13.43 -11.60
C ALA A 533 -3.76 14.35 -11.59
N SER A 534 -3.70 15.31 -10.65
CA SER A 534 -2.53 16.20 -10.47
C SER A 534 -1.33 15.51 -9.82
N LEU A 535 -1.55 14.41 -9.08
CA LEU A 535 -0.52 13.63 -8.41
C LEU A 535 -0.08 12.38 -9.19
N ALA A 536 -0.78 12.05 -10.28
CA ALA A 536 -0.54 10.82 -11.02
C ALA A 536 0.94 10.71 -11.47
N GLY A 537 1.60 9.64 -11.01
CA GLY A 537 2.99 9.34 -11.33
C GLY A 537 4.03 10.26 -10.68
N LYS A 538 3.63 11.08 -9.71
CA LYS A 538 4.54 11.93 -8.96
C LYS A 538 5.02 11.24 -7.69
N LYS A 539 6.29 11.45 -7.35
CA LYS A 539 6.91 11.07 -6.09
C LYS A 539 6.43 12.01 -4.98
N ILE A 540 5.88 11.43 -3.92
CA ILE A 540 5.50 12.13 -2.69
C ILE A 540 6.46 11.69 -1.59
N THR A 541 7.07 12.65 -0.88
CA THR A 541 7.96 12.34 0.24
C THR A 541 7.63 13.18 1.47
N LEU A 542 7.67 12.55 2.63
CA LEU A 542 7.77 13.21 3.93
C LEU A 542 9.22 13.09 4.39
N SER A 543 9.84 14.23 4.65
CA SER A 543 11.19 14.29 5.20
C SER A 543 11.32 15.40 6.22
N PHE A 544 12.33 15.29 7.08
CA PHE A 544 12.62 16.29 8.10
C PHE A 544 13.92 17.02 7.79
N SER A 545 13.91 18.33 7.99
CA SER A 545 15.08 19.20 7.89
C SER A 545 15.40 19.83 9.25
N PRO A 546 16.67 20.14 9.56
CA PRO A 546 17.02 20.85 10.80
C PRO A 546 16.22 22.15 10.92
N ALA A 547 15.71 22.46 12.12
CA ALA A 547 14.83 23.61 12.30
C ALA A 547 15.59 24.95 12.14
N ASN A 548 16.87 24.99 12.52
CA ASN A 548 17.74 26.14 12.33
C ASN A 548 19.23 25.75 12.15
N SER A 549 20.11 26.75 12.01
CA SER A 549 21.56 26.54 11.84
C SER A 549 22.23 25.87 13.04
N SER A 550 21.73 26.08 14.26
CA SER A 550 22.26 25.44 15.47
C SER A 550 21.92 23.94 15.51
N ASP A 551 20.72 23.56 15.04
CA ASP A 551 20.34 22.15 14.86
C ASP A 551 21.24 21.47 13.83
N LEU A 552 21.50 22.14 12.70
CA LEU A 552 22.42 21.64 11.67
C LEU A 552 23.85 21.51 12.22
N ALA A 553 24.37 22.51 12.93
CA ALA A 553 25.68 22.45 13.56
C ALA A 553 25.79 21.32 14.58
N THR A 554 24.71 21.06 15.33
CA THR A 554 24.64 19.94 16.28
C THR A 554 24.78 18.61 15.54
N ILE A 555 24.01 18.37 14.48
CA ILE A 555 24.13 17.15 13.66
C ILE A 555 25.55 16.99 13.10
N ASN A 556 26.08 18.05 12.49
CA ASN A 556 27.42 18.03 11.88
C ASN A 556 28.53 17.74 12.91
N SER A 557 28.33 18.09 14.18
CA SER A 557 29.32 17.83 15.23
C SER A 557 29.55 16.34 15.54
N PHE A 558 28.59 15.49 15.17
CA PHE A 558 28.66 14.03 15.33
C PHE A 558 29.14 13.30 14.07
N LEU A 559 29.28 13.99 12.94
CA LEU A 559 29.78 13.38 11.71
C LEU A 559 31.32 13.28 11.74
N PRO A 560 31.90 12.17 11.25
CA PRO A 560 33.35 12.03 11.12
C PRO A 560 33.92 13.12 10.21
N GLN A 561 35.14 13.54 10.52
CA GLN A 561 35.89 14.48 9.69
C GLN A 561 36.68 13.70 8.62
N PRO A 562 36.94 14.30 7.44
CA PRO A 562 37.80 13.68 6.44
C PRO A 562 39.17 13.32 7.04
N HIS A 563 39.70 12.14 6.68
CA HIS A 563 41.00 11.71 7.18
C HIS A 563 42.14 12.60 6.69
N PRO A 564 43.12 12.95 7.56
CA PRO A 564 44.26 13.76 7.16
C PRO A 564 45.11 13.14 6.04
N ASP A 565 45.09 11.81 5.90
CA ASP A 565 45.83 11.05 4.89
C ASP A 565 45.08 10.91 3.55
N GLY A 566 43.88 11.48 3.45
CA GLY A 566 43.06 11.43 2.24
C GLY A 566 42.34 10.10 2.02
N THR A 567 42.41 9.16 2.96
CA THR A 567 41.60 7.93 2.89
C THR A 567 40.10 8.26 3.06
N PRO A 568 39.19 7.53 2.37
CA PRO A 568 37.75 7.73 2.55
C PRO A 568 37.31 7.42 3.98
N ILE A 569 36.29 8.14 4.46
CA ILE A 569 35.59 7.82 5.71
C ILE A 569 35.02 6.42 5.61
N ASP A 570 35.35 5.56 6.56
CA ASP A 570 34.76 4.23 6.67
C ASP A 570 33.30 4.35 7.18
N PRO A 571 32.32 3.64 6.58
CA PRO A 571 30.94 3.67 7.06
C PRO A 571 30.78 3.35 8.55
N SER A 572 31.69 2.57 9.15
CA SER A 572 31.69 2.26 10.58
C SER A 572 32.04 3.45 11.49
N GLU A 573 32.58 4.54 10.93
CA GLU A 573 32.87 5.78 11.64
C GLU A 573 31.65 6.71 11.74
N LEU A 574 30.58 6.43 10.97
CA LEU A 574 29.34 7.18 11.07
C LEU A 574 28.67 6.92 12.42
N PRO A 575 28.05 7.94 13.04
CA PRO A 575 27.38 7.77 14.31
C PRO A 575 26.21 6.78 14.17
N SER A 576 26.20 5.76 15.03
CA SER A 576 25.10 4.78 15.08
C SER A 576 23.79 5.35 15.61
N SER A 577 23.84 6.48 16.33
CA SER A 577 22.68 7.23 16.80
C SER A 577 23.03 8.70 17.05
N LEU A 578 22.00 9.54 17.12
CA LEU A 578 22.12 10.97 17.48
C LEU A 578 21.32 11.29 18.74
N PRO A 579 21.77 12.27 19.56
CA PRO A 579 21.02 12.70 20.74
C PRO A 579 19.75 13.48 20.36
N GLY A 580 18.62 12.78 20.27
CA GLY A 580 17.37 13.31 19.73
C GLY A 580 16.89 14.59 20.41
N TYR A 581 16.95 14.63 21.75
CA TYR A 581 16.54 15.77 22.57
C TYR A 581 17.29 17.09 22.31
N LEU A 582 18.47 17.04 21.67
CA LEU A 582 19.22 18.25 21.30
C LEU A 582 18.77 18.84 19.97
N ILE A 583 18.24 18.00 19.07
CA ILE A 583 18.01 18.32 17.66
C ILE A 583 16.52 18.60 17.45
N ARG A 584 16.20 19.77 16.90
CA ARG A 584 14.87 20.08 16.39
C ARG A 584 14.83 19.97 14.88
N MET A 585 13.76 19.39 14.37
CA MET A 585 13.53 19.21 12.93
C MET A 585 12.13 19.65 12.53
N VAL A 586 12.00 20.12 11.30
CA VAL A 586 10.75 20.57 10.68
C VAL A 586 10.30 19.50 9.68
N PRO A 587 9.07 18.96 9.80
CA PRO A 587 8.50 18.08 8.79
C PRO A 587 8.18 18.87 7.52
N GLN A 588 8.49 18.28 6.38
CA GLN A 588 8.30 18.88 5.07
C GLN A 588 7.75 17.84 4.11
N LEU A 589 6.51 18.07 3.66
CA LEU A 589 5.86 17.28 2.64
C LEU A 589 6.28 17.81 1.26
N ARG A 590 6.70 16.91 0.37
CA ARG A 590 7.15 17.24 -0.98
C ARG A 590 6.40 16.46 -2.05
N VAL A 591 6.29 17.07 -3.21
CA VAL A 591 5.84 16.45 -4.46
C VAL A 591 6.85 16.77 -5.55
N GLU A 592 7.43 15.75 -6.19
CA GLU A 592 8.55 15.89 -7.14
C GLU A 592 9.69 16.75 -6.57
N GLY A 593 10.03 16.52 -5.29
CA GLY A 593 11.07 17.22 -4.55
C GLY A 593 10.74 18.66 -4.14
N GLN A 594 9.62 19.24 -4.61
CA GLN A 594 9.18 20.58 -4.23
C GLN A 594 8.41 20.54 -2.92
N VAL A 595 8.75 21.41 -1.97
CA VAL A 595 8.04 21.52 -0.68
C VAL A 595 6.65 22.10 -0.90
N VAL A 596 5.62 21.30 -0.61
CA VAL A 596 4.21 21.71 -0.72
C VAL A 596 3.59 22.05 0.64
N ALA A 597 4.13 21.54 1.73
CA ALA A 597 3.72 21.89 3.09
C ALA A 597 4.86 21.71 4.09
N THR A 598 4.83 22.51 5.15
CA THR A 598 5.78 22.46 6.27
C THR A 598 5.03 22.55 7.59
N GLY A 599 5.45 21.77 8.59
CA GLY A 599 4.91 21.86 9.95
C GLY A 599 5.78 22.71 10.89
N PRO A 600 5.45 22.73 12.19
CA PRO A 600 6.30 23.35 13.21
C PRO A 600 7.53 22.48 13.51
N ALA A 601 8.49 23.05 14.26
CA ALA A 601 9.68 22.33 14.67
C ALA A 601 9.37 21.38 15.85
N PHE A 602 9.79 20.11 15.71
CA PHE A 602 9.65 19.07 16.72
C PHE A 602 11.00 18.51 17.13
N THR A 603 11.07 17.90 18.31
CA THR A 603 12.27 17.20 18.78
C THR A 603 12.48 15.93 17.95
N MET A 604 13.72 15.66 17.53
CA MET A 604 14.07 14.43 16.83
C MET A 604 13.76 13.21 17.71
N GLY A 605 13.19 12.17 17.11
CA GLY A 605 12.76 10.96 17.81
C GLY A 605 11.35 11.02 18.38
N THR A 606 10.66 12.17 18.33
CA THR A 606 9.24 12.28 18.70
C THR A 606 8.36 11.56 17.67
N GLU A 607 7.39 10.80 18.14
CA GLU A 607 6.36 10.17 17.31
C GLU A 607 5.29 11.19 16.91
N LEU A 608 4.85 11.17 15.66
CA LEU A 608 3.74 11.96 15.11
C LEU A 608 2.64 11.01 14.63
N ILE A 609 1.47 11.54 14.29
CA ILE A 609 0.39 10.76 13.66
C ILE A 609 0.19 11.23 12.23
N GLN A 610 0.12 10.29 11.30
CA GLN A 610 -0.14 10.51 9.88
C GLN A 610 -1.39 9.73 9.47
N ASN A 611 -2.27 10.35 8.70
CA ASN A 611 -3.36 9.67 8.01
C ASN A 611 -3.43 10.12 6.56
N ALA A 612 -3.83 9.20 5.70
CA ALA A 612 -4.12 9.48 4.32
C ALA A 612 -5.47 8.90 3.91
N ALA A 613 -6.15 9.59 3.00
CA ALA A 613 -7.50 9.24 2.57
C ALA A 613 -7.75 9.60 1.11
N TYR A 614 -8.63 8.84 0.46
CA TYR A 614 -9.15 9.18 -0.86
C TYR A 614 -10.58 9.70 -0.76
N PHE A 615 -10.90 10.78 -1.46
CA PHE A 615 -12.29 11.14 -1.76
C PHE A 615 -12.75 10.33 -2.97
N ASN A 616 -13.78 9.51 -2.78
CA ASN A 616 -14.42 8.73 -3.84
C ASN A 616 -15.66 9.49 -4.37
N PRO A 617 -15.65 10.00 -5.61
CA PRO A 617 -16.76 10.77 -6.18
C PRO A 617 -18.02 9.92 -6.45
N GLY A 618 -17.88 8.59 -6.62
CA GLY A 618 -19.01 7.68 -6.81
C GLY A 618 -19.82 7.49 -5.52
N ALA A 619 -19.12 7.28 -4.41
CA ALA A 619 -19.71 7.14 -3.09
C ALA A 619 -19.94 8.49 -2.36
N ARG A 620 -19.31 9.58 -2.85
CA ARG A 620 -19.31 10.93 -2.26
C ARG A 620 -18.83 10.97 -0.81
N GLN A 621 -17.79 10.22 -0.50
CA GLN A 621 -17.24 10.11 0.85
C GLN A 621 -15.72 10.02 0.82
N TRP A 622 -15.11 10.39 1.95
CA TRP A 622 -13.70 10.12 2.22
C TRP A 622 -13.54 8.68 2.71
N GLU A 623 -12.53 8.01 2.19
CA GLU A 623 -12.14 6.65 2.51
C GLU A 623 -10.71 6.67 3.03
N SER A 624 -10.57 6.65 4.35
CA SER A 624 -9.27 6.69 5.04
C SER A 624 -8.58 5.34 5.04
N GLY A 625 -7.25 5.35 4.97
CA GLY A 625 -6.40 4.24 5.38
C GLY A 625 -6.17 4.26 6.90
N ASP A 626 -5.29 3.38 7.37
CA ASP A 626 -4.89 3.29 8.77
C ASP A 626 -4.11 4.56 9.24
N PHE A 627 -3.99 4.74 10.55
CA PHE A 627 -3.23 5.83 11.16
C PHE A 627 -1.79 5.40 11.40
N ASN A 628 -0.86 5.98 10.64
CA ASN A 628 0.56 5.66 10.77
C ASN A 628 1.22 6.56 11.78
N ARG A 629 2.36 6.10 12.31
CA ARG A 629 3.09 6.76 13.39
C ARG A 629 4.53 7.03 12.98
N PRO A 630 4.77 8.01 12.07
CA PRO A 630 6.12 8.37 11.68
C PRO A 630 6.87 9.05 12.83
N VAL A 631 8.18 8.88 12.87
CA VAL A 631 9.06 9.49 13.89
C VAL A 631 9.83 10.65 13.27
N VAL A 632 9.96 11.75 14.01
CA VAL A 632 10.72 12.93 13.59
C VAL A 632 12.16 12.55 13.29
N GLY A 633 12.54 12.64 12.02
CA GLY A 633 13.84 12.26 11.48
C GLY A 633 13.76 11.23 10.35
N GLU A 634 12.67 10.45 10.29
CA GLU A 634 12.46 9.45 9.24
C GLU A 634 12.30 10.08 7.85
N ASN A 635 12.63 9.31 6.81
CA ASN A 635 12.31 9.65 5.43
C ASN A 635 11.34 8.62 4.89
N ILE A 636 10.22 9.10 4.34
CA ILE A 636 9.13 8.26 3.89
C ILE A 636 8.77 8.69 2.47
N ALA A 637 8.71 7.72 1.56
CA ALA A 637 8.15 7.89 0.24
C ALA A 637 6.76 7.24 0.18
N THR A 638 5.81 7.94 -0.43
CA THR A 638 4.44 7.45 -0.65
C THR A 638 4.21 7.31 -2.16
N VAL A 639 3.67 6.16 -2.57
CA VAL A 639 3.19 5.93 -3.95
C VAL A 639 1.68 5.88 -3.97
N LEU A 640 1.10 6.52 -4.98
CA LEU A 640 -0.31 6.39 -5.33
C LEU A 640 -0.43 5.46 -6.54
N ASP A 641 -1.08 4.33 -6.35
CA ASP A 641 -1.46 3.44 -7.45
C ASP A 641 -2.90 3.81 -7.90
N LEU A 642 -2.96 4.46 -9.06
CA LEU A 642 -4.16 5.06 -9.63
C LEU A 642 -4.66 4.22 -10.82
N GLN A 643 -4.85 2.92 -10.60
CA GLN A 643 -5.29 1.91 -11.58
C GLN A 643 -4.17 1.27 -12.43
N GLY A 644 -2.96 1.26 -11.88
CA GLY A 644 -1.80 0.61 -12.48
C GLY A 644 -0.57 1.49 -12.45
N VAL A 645 0.59 0.89 -12.18
CA VAL A 645 1.90 1.51 -12.39
C VAL A 645 2.26 1.52 -13.88
N SER A 646 2.76 2.66 -14.38
CA SER A 646 3.17 2.79 -15.77
C SER A 646 4.62 2.37 -15.97
N ALA A 647 4.94 1.74 -17.11
CA ALA A 647 6.33 1.41 -17.45
C ALA A 647 7.21 2.66 -17.57
N LEU A 648 6.63 3.79 -18.00
CA LEU A 648 7.35 5.06 -18.12
C LEU A 648 7.77 5.59 -16.76
N GLN A 649 6.93 5.45 -15.72
CA GLN A 649 7.29 5.85 -14.36
C GLN A 649 8.52 5.09 -13.88
N LEU A 650 8.53 3.77 -14.04
CA LEU A 650 9.66 2.91 -13.67
C LEU A 650 10.93 3.24 -14.47
N LEU A 651 10.83 3.41 -15.79
CA LEU A 651 11.98 3.81 -16.64
C LEU A 651 12.54 5.18 -16.26
N THR A 652 11.66 6.14 -15.97
CA THR A 652 12.07 7.49 -15.55
C THR A 652 12.79 7.44 -14.21
N LEU A 653 12.28 6.65 -13.26
CA LEU A 653 12.91 6.46 -11.97
C LEU A 653 14.27 5.75 -12.10
N GLN A 654 14.35 4.69 -12.91
CA GLN A 654 15.60 4.00 -13.20
C GLN A 654 16.65 4.98 -13.75
N ALA A 655 16.29 5.80 -14.74
CA ALA A 655 17.19 6.78 -15.32
C ALA A 655 17.66 7.84 -14.30
N ARG A 656 16.80 8.26 -13.36
CA ARG A 656 17.20 9.17 -12.27
C ARG A 656 18.23 8.52 -11.34
N ILE A 657 18.00 7.27 -10.93
CA ILE A 657 18.91 6.53 -10.06
C ILE A 657 20.25 6.25 -10.77
N GLU A 658 20.24 5.90 -12.06
CA GLU A 658 21.43 5.74 -12.88
C GLU A 658 22.24 7.05 -12.98
N SER A 659 21.57 8.19 -13.17
CA SER A 659 22.21 9.51 -13.15
C SER A 659 22.86 9.80 -11.79
N THR A 660 22.19 9.49 -10.68
CA THR A 660 22.75 9.63 -9.33
C THR A 660 23.97 8.74 -9.13
N LYS A 661 23.91 7.48 -9.60
CA LYS A 661 25.03 6.53 -9.57
C LYS A 661 26.26 7.12 -10.26
N VAL A 662 26.12 7.58 -11.50
CA VAL A 662 27.23 8.13 -12.30
C VAL A 662 27.88 9.32 -11.60
N LYS A 663 27.08 10.23 -11.02
CA LYS A 663 27.61 11.38 -10.25
C LYS A 663 28.42 10.94 -9.03
N LEU A 664 27.97 9.90 -8.32
CA LEU A 664 28.67 9.36 -7.15
C LEU A 664 29.96 8.62 -7.54
N GLU A 665 29.94 7.82 -8.61
CA GLU A 665 31.14 7.14 -9.12
C GLU A 665 32.21 8.13 -9.60
N GLN A 666 31.80 9.21 -10.28
CA GLN A 666 32.70 10.29 -10.68
C GLN A 666 33.35 10.96 -9.47
N PHE A 667 32.59 11.22 -8.40
CA PHE A 667 33.13 11.76 -7.16
C PHE A 667 34.07 10.78 -6.45
N GLN A 668 33.75 9.49 -6.43
CA GLN A 668 34.65 8.46 -5.88
C GLN A 668 35.99 8.39 -6.62
N GLN A 669 35.99 8.59 -7.94
CA GLN A 669 37.20 8.61 -8.76
C GLN A 669 38.03 9.89 -8.54
N ASN A 670 37.39 11.02 -8.24
CA ASN A 670 38.08 12.29 -7.96
C ASN A 670 37.43 13.05 -6.77
N PRO A 671 37.72 12.66 -5.52
CA PRO A 671 37.10 13.29 -4.34
C PRO A 671 37.43 14.78 -4.16
N ALA A 672 38.47 15.28 -4.84
CA ALA A 672 38.86 16.69 -4.80
C ALA A 672 37.91 17.61 -5.59
N ASP A 673 37.05 17.07 -6.46
CA ASP A 673 36.06 17.82 -7.23
C ASP A 673 34.62 17.48 -6.79
N PRO A 674 34.03 18.23 -5.84
CA PRO A 674 32.67 17.99 -5.39
C PRO A 674 31.60 18.57 -6.33
N SER A 675 31.96 19.16 -7.47
CA SER A 675 31.01 19.87 -8.34
C SER A 675 29.83 18.99 -8.79
N GLY A 676 30.09 17.72 -9.11
CA GLY A 676 29.06 16.75 -9.51
C GLY A 676 28.04 16.42 -8.42
N ILE A 677 28.49 16.31 -7.16
CA ILE A 677 27.64 15.92 -6.02
C ILE A 677 26.96 17.09 -5.32
N ARG A 678 27.42 18.34 -5.53
CA ARG A 678 26.75 19.54 -4.97
C ARG A 678 25.31 19.71 -5.47
N SER A 679 24.99 19.12 -6.62
CA SER A 679 23.64 19.13 -7.19
C SER A 679 22.72 18.08 -6.57
N LEU A 680 23.28 17.08 -5.88
CA LEU A 680 22.50 16.00 -5.28
C LEU A 680 21.77 16.51 -4.04
N THR A 681 20.52 16.13 -3.95
CA THR A 681 19.65 16.42 -2.83
C THR A 681 19.29 15.14 -2.09
N LYS A 682 18.70 15.31 -0.92
CA LYS A 682 18.10 14.21 -0.15
C LYS A 682 17.07 13.41 -0.98
N GLU A 683 16.42 14.06 -1.95
CA GLU A 683 15.44 13.43 -2.83
C GLU A 683 16.11 12.50 -3.85
N ASP A 684 17.32 12.82 -4.32
CA ASP A 684 18.08 12.01 -5.28
C ASP A 684 18.73 10.80 -4.59
N MET A 685 19.09 10.94 -3.31
CA MET A 685 19.82 9.91 -2.55
C MET A 685 18.94 8.98 -1.72
N ALA A 686 17.96 9.51 -0.99
CA ALA A 686 17.06 8.70 -0.16
C ALA A 686 15.67 8.61 -0.80
N GLY A 687 15.14 9.74 -1.29
CA GLY A 687 13.79 9.80 -1.84
C GLY A 687 13.56 8.84 -3.00
N ASP A 688 14.45 8.83 -4.01
CA ASP A 688 14.30 7.95 -5.18
C ASP A 688 14.44 6.46 -4.83
N PHE A 689 15.33 6.09 -3.90
CA PHE A 689 15.49 4.70 -3.46
C PHE A 689 14.26 4.21 -2.70
N LEU A 690 13.76 5.01 -1.77
CA LEU A 690 12.55 4.65 -1.02
C LEU A 690 11.33 4.60 -1.94
N TYR A 691 11.23 5.53 -2.89
CA TYR A 691 10.16 5.55 -3.89
C TYR A 691 10.24 4.33 -4.83
N ALA A 692 11.44 3.89 -5.21
CA ALA A 692 11.63 2.69 -6.03
C ALA A 692 11.11 1.43 -5.35
N ALA A 693 11.32 1.28 -4.04
CA ALA A 693 10.82 0.14 -3.29
C ALA A 693 9.29 0.05 -3.32
N VAL A 694 8.58 1.11 -2.95
CA VAL A 694 7.11 1.09 -2.92
C VAL A 694 6.49 1.10 -4.33
N LEU A 695 7.12 1.75 -5.32
CA LEU A 695 6.64 1.70 -6.71
C LEU A 695 6.80 0.30 -7.29
N GLY A 696 7.95 -0.34 -7.03
CA GLY A 696 8.21 -1.72 -7.42
C GLY A 696 7.26 -2.72 -6.78
N TYR A 697 6.89 -2.49 -5.51
CA TYR A 697 5.84 -3.25 -4.84
C TYR A 697 4.51 -3.18 -5.59
N PHE A 698 3.98 -1.97 -5.89
CA PHE A 698 2.72 -1.81 -6.61
C PHE A 698 2.76 -2.43 -8.02
N ALA A 699 3.86 -2.23 -8.75
CA ALA A 699 4.06 -2.86 -10.05
C ALA A 699 4.01 -4.41 -9.97
N SER A 700 4.64 -4.99 -8.95
CA SER A 700 4.70 -6.44 -8.70
C SER A 700 3.33 -7.01 -8.35
N ILE A 701 2.59 -6.35 -7.45
CA ILE A 701 1.28 -6.84 -7.01
C ILE A 701 0.20 -6.70 -8.09
N ASP A 702 0.29 -5.69 -8.96
CA ASP A 702 -0.64 -5.54 -10.08
C ASP A 702 -0.47 -6.61 -11.15
N GLY A 703 0.79 -6.95 -11.47
CA GLY A 703 1.10 -8.07 -12.38
C GLY A 703 0.56 -9.39 -11.82
N SER A 704 0.85 -9.65 -10.54
CA SER A 704 0.35 -10.83 -9.81
C SER A 704 -1.18 -10.90 -9.83
N ALA A 705 -1.86 -9.80 -9.54
CA ALA A 705 -3.33 -9.75 -9.49
C ALA A 705 -3.98 -10.21 -10.80
N GLN A 706 -3.48 -9.72 -11.94
CA GLN A 706 -4.02 -10.05 -13.26
C GLN A 706 -3.84 -11.54 -13.60
N VAL A 707 -2.71 -12.13 -13.23
CA VAL A 707 -2.44 -13.56 -13.45
C VAL A 707 -3.38 -14.41 -12.59
N PHE A 708 -3.47 -14.11 -11.29
CA PHE A 708 -4.36 -14.83 -10.37
C PHE A 708 -5.82 -14.72 -10.81
N ALA A 709 -6.27 -13.54 -11.23
CA ALA A 709 -7.66 -13.29 -11.58
C ALA A 709 -8.11 -14.10 -12.80
N LYS A 710 -7.29 -14.15 -13.86
CA LYS A 710 -7.58 -14.97 -15.05
C LYS A 710 -7.79 -16.43 -14.67
N ALA A 711 -6.89 -16.95 -13.86
CA ALA A 711 -6.95 -18.34 -13.45
C ALA A 711 -8.09 -18.59 -12.44
N ALA A 712 -8.49 -17.57 -11.66
CA ALA A 712 -9.69 -17.56 -10.80
C ALA A 712 -11.01 -17.54 -11.56
N LYS A 713 -10.98 -17.17 -12.84
CA LYS A 713 -12.16 -16.65 -13.54
C LYS A 713 -12.80 -15.49 -12.75
N VAL A 714 -11.95 -14.61 -12.22
CA VAL A 714 -12.32 -13.34 -11.59
C VAL A 714 -11.88 -12.21 -12.49
N VAL A 715 -12.71 -11.18 -12.60
CA VAL A 715 -12.31 -9.90 -13.17
C VAL A 715 -11.84 -9.03 -12.03
N THR A 716 -10.59 -8.59 -12.08
CA THR A 716 -9.99 -7.67 -11.10
C THR A 716 -9.49 -6.40 -11.76
N VAL A 717 -9.76 -5.25 -11.15
CA VAL A 717 -9.16 -3.97 -11.54
C VAL A 717 -8.74 -3.19 -10.30
N ARG A 718 -7.49 -2.73 -10.29
CA ARG A 718 -6.94 -1.88 -9.25
C ARG A 718 -7.76 -0.59 -9.10
N MET A 719 -8.16 -0.28 -7.88
CA MET A 719 -8.77 0.99 -7.48
C MET A 719 -7.73 1.85 -6.75
N PRO A 720 -7.95 3.18 -6.63
CA PRO A 720 -7.01 4.07 -5.95
C PRO A 720 -6.52 3.50 -4.62
N SER A 721 -5.22 3.21 -4.60
CA SER A 721 -4.48 2.51 -3.54
C SER A 721 -3.23 3.31 -3.21
N PHE A 722 -2.67 3.13 -2.03
CA PHE A 722 -1.43 3.81 -1.63
C PHE A 722 -0.70 3.03 -0.54
N GLY A 723 0.59 3.28 -0.45
CA GLY A 723 1.46 2.71 0.55
C GLY A 723 2.71 3.55 0.72
N ASN A 724 3.43 3.27 1.80
CA ASN A 724 4.61 3.99 2.23
C ASN A 724 5.81 3.04 2.27
N PHE A 725 6.98 3.59 1.97
CA PHE A 725 8.25 2.96 2.28
C PHE A 725 9.21 3.99 2.85
N GLY A 726 9.83 3.68 3.97
CA GLY A 726 10.66 4.66 4.67
C GLY A 726 11.72 4.05 5.55
N THR A 727 12.63 4.90 6.02
CA THR A 727 13.56 4.54 7.10
C THR A 727 12.76 4.41 8.40
N GLY A 728 12.96 3.35 9.16
CA GLY A 728 12.39 3.19 10.49
C GLY A 728 13.35 3.69 11.56
N ALA A 729 12.90 4.65 12.37
CA ALA A 729 13.65 5.15 13.51
C ALA A 729 13.45 4.25 14.73
N LYS A 730 14.53 3.98 15.45
CA LYS A 730 14.52 3.41 16.80
C LYS A 730 14.92 4.49 17.79
N THR A 731 13.94 5.03 18.52
CA THR A 731 14.18 6.01 19.58
C THR A 731 14.31 5.30 20.92
N GLN A 732 15.43 5.53 21.61
CA GLN A 732 15.62 5.17 23.00
C GLN A 732 15.14 6.31 23.90
N TYR A 733 14.37 5.98 24.94
CA TYR A 733 13.75 6.99 25.79
C TYR A 733 14.17 6.86 27.25
N TYR A 734 14.40 8.01 27.88
CA TYR A 734 14.52 8.13 29.34
C TYR A 734 13.28 8.81 29.89
N PHE A 735 12.32 8.00 30.35
CA PHE A 735 11.03 8.47 30.85
C PHE A 735 10.36 9.46 29.87
N GLY A 736 10.29 9.12 28.58
CA GLY A 736 9.72 9.96 27.52
C GLY A 736 10.62 11.09 26.99
N VAL A 737 11.88 11.19 27.44
CA VAL A 737 12.89 12.06 26.79
C VAL A 737 13.58 11.27 25.68
N PRO A 738 13.55 11.69 24.39
CA PRO A 738 14.17 10.96 23.29
C PRO A 738 15.70 11.08 23.36
N ARG A 739 16.35 10.12 24.01
CA ARG A 739 17.77 10.19 24.36
C ARG A 739 18.66 9.96 23.16
N ASN A 740 18.46 8.85 22.44
CA ASN A 740 19.23 8.45 21.27
C ASN A 740 18.26 8.02 20.18
N VAL A 741 18.51 8.46 18.95
CA VAL A 741 17.71 8.11 17.78
C VAL A 741 18.63 7.48 16.75
N SER A 742 18.36 6.23 16.39
CA SER A 742 19.03 5.53 15.29
C SER A 742 18.03 5.20 14.18
N PHE A 743 18.53 4.87 12.99
CA PHE A 743 17.71 4.48 11.83
C PHE A 743 18.13 3.10 11.32
N PRO A 744 17.98 2.04 12.13
CA PRO A 744 18.55 0.74 11.83
C PRO A 744 17.71 -0.04 10.80
N THR A 745 16.51 0.42 10.45
CA THR A 745 15.58 -0.32 9.59
C THR A 745 15.08 0.47 8.40
N VAL A 746 14.59 -0.26 7.41
CA VAL A 746 13.60 0.22 6.43
C VAL A 746 12.27 -0.51 6.65
N GLN A 747 11.17 0.18 6.40
CA GLN A 747 9.82 -0.31 6.66
C GLN A 747 8.91 -0.04 5.46
N MET A 748 8.17 -1.07 5.07
CA MET A 748 7.04 -0.97 4.16
C MET A 748 5.76 -0.95 4.97
N ASP A 749 4.83 -0.05 4.65
CA ASP A 749 3.52 0.02 5.30
C ASP A 749 2.46 0.35 4.24
N VAL A 750 1.61 -0.63 3.91
CA VAL A 750 0.67 -0.55 2.79
C VAL A 750 -0.75 -0.35 3.32
N ASP A 751 -1.07 0.93 3.52
CA ASP A 751 -2.31 1.36 4.18
C ASP A 751 -3.58 1.03 3.39
N ARG A 752 -3.49 0.89 2.06
CA ARG A 752 -4.66 0.65 1.22
C ARG A 752 -4.32 -0.07 -0.07
N VAL A 753 -4.90 -1.25 -0.26
CA VAL A 753 -4.82 -2.04 -1.51
C VAL A 753 -6.20 -2.50 -1.93
N PHE A 754 -6.86 -1.71 -2.79
CA PHE A 754 -8.23 -1.96 -3.19
C PHE A 754 -8.32 -2.38 -4.66
N GLY A 755 -9.21 -3.31 -4.97
CA GLY A 755 -9.56 -3.71 -6.34
C GLY A 755 -11.07 -3.89 -6.49
N THR A 756 -11.61 -3.73 -7.70
CA THR A 756 -12.96 -4.23 -8.01
C THR A 756 -12.84 -5.69 -8.40
N ASP A 757 -13.39 -6.60 -7.59
CA ASP A 757 -13.25 -8.04 -7.81
C ASP A 757 -14.61 -8.70 -7.91
N VAL A 758 -14.86 -9.35 -9.04
CA VAL A 758 -16.10 -10.07 -9.30
C VAL A 758 -15.79 -11.34 -10.08
N SER A 759 -16.31 -12.49 -9.65
CA SER A 759 -16.18 -13.72 -10.44
C SER A 759 -17.03 -13.62 -11.70
N MET A 760 -16.54 -14.20 -12.80
CA MET A 760 -17.22 -14.13 -14.10
C MET A 760 -18.65 -14.68 -14.02
N ASP A 761 -18.87 -15.71 -13.21
CA ASP A 761 -20.15 -16.40 -12.99
C ASP A 761 -20.97 -15.86 -11.80
N GLY A 762 -20.47 -14.87 -11.07
CA GLY A 762 -21.13 -14.32 -9.88
C GLY A 762 -21.02 -15.15 -8.60
N ASN A 763 -20.22 -16.21 -8.56
CA ASN A 763 -19.87 -16.97 -7.35
C ASN A 763 -19.06 -16.15 -6.32
N PRO A 764 -19.66 -15.77 -5.17
CA PRO A 764 -18.96 -14.98 -4.15
C PRO A 764 -17.82 -15.75 -3.46
N ALA A 765 -17.92 -17.08 -3.34
CA ALA A 765 -16.87 -17.87 -2.70
C ALA A 765 -15.56 -17.87 -3.50
N ALA A 766 -15.66 -17.79 -4.84
CA ALA A 766 -14.49 -17.65 -5.70
C ALA A 766 -13.77 -16.32 -5.46
N VAL A 767 -14.53 -15.23 -5.25
CA VAL A 767 -13.97 -13.90 -4.94
C VAL A 767 -13.29 -13.88 -3.57
N VAL A 768 -13.93 -14.45 -2.54
CA VAL A 768 -13.34 -14.55 -1.19
C VAL A 768 -12.03 -15.33 -1.23
N SER A 769 -12.02 -16.46 -1.93
CA SER A 769 -10.82 -17.30 -2.09
C SER A 769 -9.71 -16.53 -2.79
N PHE A 770 -10.04 -15.88 -3.91
CA PHE A 770 -9.12 -15.05 -4.68
C PHE A 770 -8.48 -13.93 -3.83
N ARG A 771 -9.28 -13.18 -3.06
CA ARG A 771 -8.77 -12.08 -2.22
C ARG A 771 -7.86 -12.58 -1.10
N LYS A 772 -8.21 -13.69 -0.42
CA LYS A 772 -7.34 -14.30 0.59
C LYS A 772 -5.98 -14.74 0.00
N SER A 773 -5.99 -15.33 -1.20
CA SER A 773 -4.77 -15.70 -1.91
C SER A 773 -3.93 -14.47 -2.28
N LEU A 774 -4.57 -13.42 -2.80
CA LEU A 774 -3.88 -12.17 -3.15
C LEU A 774 -3.27 -11.49 -1.95
N GLY A 775 -3.99 -11.37 -0.84
CA GLY A 775 -3.43 -10.73 0.35
C GLY A 775 -2.22 -11.50 0.90
N GLY A 776 -2.25 -12.84 0.90
CA GLY A 776 -1.06 -13.63 1.26
C GLY A 776 0.15 -13.34 0.37
N GLN A 777 -0.07 -13.22 -0.95
CA GLN A 777 0.96 -12.83 -1.91
C GLN A 777 1.43 -11.39 -1.75
N TYR A 778 0.52 -10.45 -1.50
CA TYR A 778 0.86 -9.05 -1.29
C TYR A 778 1.74 -8.89 -0.06
N SER A 779 1.41 -9.58 1.05
CA SER A 779 2.27 -9.57 2.23
C SER A 779 3.61 -10.28 2.01
N ALA A 780 3.66 -11.26 1.11
CA ALA A 780 4.94 -11.84 0.71
C ALA A 780 5.80 -10.82 -0.05
N GLN A 781 5.20 -10.01 -0.93
CA GLN A 781 5.91 -8.94 -1.64
C GLN A 781 6.45 -7.85 -0.70
N GLU A 782 5.83 -7.65 0.46
CA GLU A 782 6.29 -6.65 1.44
C GLU A 782 7.69 -6.94 1.99
N HIS A 783 8.07 -8.21 2.16
CA HIS A 783 9.42 -8.58 2.59
C HIS A 783 10.36 -8.88 1.42
N ALA A 784 9.84 -9.43 0.33
CA ALA A 784 10.59 -9.76 -0.88
C ALA A 784 11.25 -8.54 -1.54
N ILE A 785 10.52 -7.44 -1.67
CA ILE A 785 11.02 -6.23 -2.35
C ILE A 785 12.18 -5.59 -1.57
N PRO A 786 12.07 -5.33 -0.26
CA PRO A 786 13.20 -4.84 0.52
C PRO A 786 14.39 -5.79 0.51
N GLU A 787 14.17 -7.10 0.64
CA GLU A 787 15.26 -8.08 0.55
C GLU A 787 16.01 -7.99 -0.77
N SER A 788 15.28 -7.88 -1.88
CA SER A 788 15.89 -7.75 -3.21
C SER A 788 16.68 -6.45 -3.38
N LEU A 789 16.35 -5.39 -2.63
CA LEU A 789 16.97 -4.06 -2.75
C LEU A 789 18.11 -3.83 -1.76
N PHE A 790 18.01 -4.39 -0.55
CA PHE A 790 18.85 -4.06 0.59
C PHE A 790 19.66 -5.26 1.13
N THR A 791 19.55 -6.46 0.52
CA THR A 791 20.38 -7.61 0.89
C THR A 791 21.23 -8.09 -0.27
N ASN A 792 22.35 -8.73 0.06
CA ASN A 792 23.12 -9.51 -0.89
C ASN A 792 22.63 -10.98 -0.85
N PRO A 793 22.00 -11.50 -1.92
CA PRO A 793 21.52 -12.89 -1.94
C PRO A 793 22.64 -13.93 -1.84
N ALA A 794 23.90 -13.54 -2.15
CA ALA A 794 25.06 -14.42 -2.01
C ALA A 794 25.55 -14.56 -0.55
N ASP A 795 25.10 -13.71 0.38
CA ASP A 795 25.47 -13.82 1.79
C ASP A 795 24.53 -14.81 2.53
N PRO A 796 25.08 -15.91 3.11
CA PRO A 796 24.30 -16.82 3.94
C PRO A 796 23.86 -16.23 5.28
N ASN A 797 24.43 -15.11 5.73
CA ASN A 797 24.07 -14.44 6.99
C ASN A 797 23.25 -13.15 6.80
N ARG A 798 22.73 -12.93 5.58
CA ARG A 798 22.00 -11.71 5.22
C ARG A 798 20.85 -11.39 6.18
N LEU A 799 20.63 -10.10 6.42
CA LEU A 799 19.51 -9.61 7.20
C LEU A 799 18.23 -9.58 6.36
N GLU A 800 17.35 -10.53 6.59
CA GLU A 800 16.09 -10.64 5.85
C GLU A 800 14.99 -9.74 6.44
N ALA A 801 14.03 -9.35 5.60
CA ALA A 801 12.86 -8.59 6.00
C ALA A 801 11.80 -9.52 6.60
N ILE A 802 10.97 -9.00 7.51
CA ILE A 802 9.87 -9.74 8.14
C ILE A 802 8.54 -9.08 7.77
N SER A 803 7.68 -9.84 7.09
CA SER A 803 6.26 -9.56 6.88
C SER A 803 5.38 -10.45 7.76
N ALA A 804 4.07 -10.20 7.78
CA ALA A 804 3.12 -11.04 8.51
C ALA A 804 3.18 -12.51 8.10
N VAL A 805 3.21 -12.77 6.79
CA VAL A 805 3.26 -14.13 6.24
C VAL A 805 4.60 -14.81 6.52
N LYS A 806 5.71 -14.08 6.43
CA LYS A 806 7.04 -14.62 6.74
C LYS A 806 7.21 -14.93 8.23
N ALA A 807 6.67 -14.09 9.11
CA ALA A 807 6.67 -14.36 10.54
C ALA A 807 5.89 -15.64 10.90
N LEU A 808 4.73 -15.86 10.28
CA LEU A 808 3.97 -17.12 10.42
C LEU A 808 4.77 -18.33 9.91
N ALA A 809 5.47 -18.20 8.78
CA ALA A 809 6.32 -19.26 8.24
C ALA A 809 7.47 -19.64 9.19
N ILE A 810 8.15 -18.63 9.76
CA ILE A 810 9.23 -18.81 10.76
C ILE A 810 8.69 -19.45 12.04
N ALA A 811 7.55 -18.97 12.55
CA ALA A 811 6.92 -19.56 13.73
C ALA A 811 6.56 -21.04 13.49
N SER A 812 6.05 -21.36 12.31
CA SER A 812 5.76 -22.73 11.91
C SER A 812 7.02 -23.60 11.84
N SER A 813 8.13 -23.08 11.29
CA SER A 813 9.40 -23.82 11.19
C SER A 813 10.06 -24.02 12.56
N GLN A 814 9.78 -23.15 13.52
CA GLN A 814 10.16 -23.29 14.93
C GLN A 814 9.25 -24.26 15.71
N GLY A 815 8.28 -24.89 15.05
CA GLY A 815 7.35 -25.82 15.67
C GLY A 815 6.35 -25.14 16.60
N GLN A 816 6.07 -23.84 16.44
CA GLN A 816 5.02 -23.18 17.21
C GLN A 816 3.63 -23.60 16.73
N ARG A 817 2.64 -23.48 17.61
CA ARG A 817 1.23 -23.58 17.22
C ARG A 817 0.84 -22.33 16.45
N ILE A 818 0.23 -22.53 15.28
CA ILE A 818 -0.43 -21.49 14.50
C ILE A 818 -1.93 -21.64 14.75
N TYR A 819 -2.57 -20.61 15.28
CA TYR A 819 -4.00 -20.57 15.60
C TYR A 819 -4.77 -19.87 14.49
N THR A 820 -5.96 -20.37 14.18
CA THR A 820 -7.00 -19.67 13.42
C THR A 820 -8.23 -19.52 14.31
N LEU A 821 -8.49 -18.29 14.73
CA LEU A 821 -9.58 -17.90 15.61
C LEU A 821 -10.70 -17.30 14.77
N ASN A 822 -11.91 -17.83 14.90
CA ASN A 822 -13.09 -17.37 14.18
C ASN A 822 -14.37 -17.64 14.97
N GLN A 823 -15.53 -17.42 14.37
CA GLN A 823 -16.81 -17.62 15.06
C GLN A 823 -17.05 -19.08 15.50
N ALA A 824 -16.48 -20.07 14.80
CA ALA A 824 -16.69 -21.48 15.10
C ALA A 824 -16.02 -21.92 16.42
N ASN A 825 -14.94 -21.24 16.83
CA ASN A 825 -14.22 -21.50 18.08
C ASN A 825 -14.32 -20.34 19.09
N SER A 826 -15.40 -19.55 19.02
CA SER A 826 -15.58 -18.37 19.89
C SER A 826 -15.59 -18.67 21.38
N ALA A 827 -16.02 -19.86 21.78
CA ALA A 827 -16.11 -20.28 23.18
C ALA A 827 -14.75 -20.29 23.92
N ILE A 828 -13.65 -20.40 23.17
CA ILE A 828 -12.29 -20.57 23.72
C ILE A 828 -11.35 -19.40 23.40
N HIS A 829 -11.82 -18.35 22.72
CA HIS A 829 -10.99 -17.18 22.38
C HIS A 829 -10.29 -16.59 23.61
N GLY A 830 -11.02 -16.42 24.72
CA GLY A 830 -10.47 -15.90 25.97
C GLY A 830 -9.36 -16.77 26.55
N GLN A 831 -9.51 -18.10 26.46
CA GLN A 831 -8.50 -19.07 26.90
C GLN A 831 -7.27 -19.05 25.99
N ILE A 832 -7.44 -19.02 24.67
CA ILE A 832 -6.31 -19.03 23.73
C ILE A 832 -5.51 -17.74 23.87
N LEU A 833 -6.18 -16.59 23.87
CA LEU A 833 -5.53 -15.29 23.93
C LEU A 833 -4.80 -15.06 25.29
N SER A 834 -5.25 -15.69 26.38
CA SER A 834 -4.48 -15.69 27.64
C SER A 834 -3.22 -16.58 27.57
N GLN A 835 -3.22 -17.63 26.75
CA GLN A 835 -2.10 -18.54 26.55
C GLN A 835 -1.05 -18.02 25.54
N LEU A 836 -1.41 -17.12 24.62
CA LEU A 836 -0.46 -16.50 23.70
C LEU A 836 0.58 -15.69 24.50
N ALA A 837 1.87 -15.92 24.31
CA ALA A 837 2.92 -15.10 24.92
C ALA A 837 3.42 -14.06 23.90
N ILE A 838 2.53 -13.09 23.65
CA ILE A 838 2.68 -12.03 22.65
C ILE A 838 2.28 -10.68 23.28
N ASP A 839 2.57 -9.57 22.59
CA ASP A 839 2.28 -8.20 23.04
C ASP A 839 0.79 -8.01 23.44
N PRO A 840 0.50 -7.44 24.63
CA PRO A 840 -0.88 -7.20 25.10
C PRO A 840 -1.74 -6.32 24.17
N LEU A 841 -1.15 -5.35 23.48
CA LEU A 841 -1.85 -4.51 22.51
C LEU A 841 -2.27 -5.32 21.28
N VAL A 842 -1.41 -6.25 20.84
CA VAL A 842 -1.76 -7.20 19.76
C VAL A 842 -2.89 -8.12 20.21
N LYS A 843 -2.86 -8.66 21.44
CA LYS A 843 -3.98 -9.46 21.98
C LYS A 843 -5.28 -8.68 21.99
N GLN A 844 -5.24 -7.40 22.40
CA GLN A 844 -6.42 -6.54 22.44
C GLN A 844 -6.98 -6.28 21.04
N GLU A 845 -6.11 -6.04 20.06
CA GLU A 845 -6.52 -5.88 18.65
C GLU A 845 -7.17 -7.16 18.12
N ILE A 846 -6.57 -8.32 18.35
CA ILE A 846 -7.14 -9.62 17.95
C ILE A 846 -8.50 -9.81 18.61
N ALA A 847 -8.63 -9.54 19.91
CA ALA A 847 -9.91 -9.63 20.61
C ALA A 847 -10.98 -8.71 19.99
N ASN A 848 -10.61 -7.48 19.64
CA ASN A 848 -11.51 -6.52 18.98
C ASN A 848 -11.94 -7.01 17.58
N ALA A 849 -11.01 -7.56 16.81
CA ALA A 849 -11.29 -8.12 15.49
C ALA A 849 -12.23 -9.34 15.57
N LEU A 850 -11.99 -10.25 16.51
CA LEU A 850 -12.85 -11.41 16.75
C LEU A 850 -14.25 -10.98 17.21
N ALA A 851 -14.36 -9.97 18.08
CA ALA A 851 -15.63 -9.41 18.51
C ALA A 851 -16.42 -8.77 17.34
N ALA A 852 -15.72 -8.21 16.35
CA ALA A 852 -16.29 -7.70 15.10
C ALA A 852 -16.63 -8.81 14.08
N GLY A 853 -16.46 -10.09 14.43
CA GLY A 853 -16.76 -11.23 13.57
C GLY A 853 -15.69 -11.54 12.52
N ARG A 854 -14.47 -11.01 12.69
CA ARG A 854 -13.33 -11.32 11.82
C ARG A 854 -12.71 -12.66 12.17
N GLU A 855 -12.01 -13.23 11.20
CA GLU A 855 -11.15 -14.39 11.37
C GLU A 855 -9.71 -13.91 11.58
N VAL A 856 -9.01 -14.47 12.56
CA VAL A 856 -7.62 -14.11 12.88
C VAL A 856 -6.71 -15.32 12.82
N THR A 857 -5.60 -15.23 12.09
CA THR A 857 -4.50 -16.20 12.14
C THR A 857 -3.30 -15.61 12.88
N VAL A 858 -2.76 -16.31 13.88
CA VAL A 858 -1.66 -15.84 14.75
C VAL A 858 -0.86 -17.02 15.31
N HIS A 859 0.39 -16.82 15.72
CA HIS A 859 1.23 -17.86 16.34
C HIS A 859 1.46 -17.67 17.85
N GLN A 860 1.87 -18.75 18.52
CA GLN A 860 1.84 -18.87 19.98
C GLN A 860 2.78 -17.93 20.75
N PHE A 861 4.00 -17.72 20.26
CA PHE A 861 5.08 -16.99 20.94
C PHE A 861 5.77 -16.01 19.99
N ASN A 862 6.35 -14.93 20.52
CA ASN A 862 7.23 -14.06 19.74
C ASN A 862 8.33 -14.87 19.03
N ILE A 863 8.48 -14.65 17.73
CA ILE A 863 9.68 -15.10 17.00
C ILE A 863 10.83 -14.13 17.30
N ASN A 864 12.06 -14.62 17.21
CA ASN A 864 13.27 -13.79 17.21
C ASN A 864 14.08 -14.16 15.97
N ALA A 865 14.02 -13.33 14.94
CA ALA A 865 14.64 -13.58 13.64
C ALA A 865 15.02 -12.27 12.96
N PHE A 866 16.23 -12.21 12.39
CA PHE A 866 16.72 -11.07 11.59
C PHE A 866 16.57 -9.70 12.29
N GLY A 867 16.70 -9.67 13.62
CA GLY A 867 16.56 -8.45 14.43
C GLY A 867 15.12 -8.02 14.73
N PHE A 868 14.13 -8.76 14.24
CA PHE A 868 12.73 -8.61 14.64
C PHE A 868 12.41 -9.52 15.82
N THR A 869 11.72 -8.98 16.82
CA THR A 869 11.11 -9.74 17.91
C THR A 869 9.63 -9.38 18.02
N GLY A 870 8.76 -10.35 17.79
CA GLY A 870 7.31 -10.10 17.77
C GLY A 870 6.55 -11.22 17.07
N VAL A 871 5.32 -10.93 16.65
CA VAL A 871 4.47 -11.87 15.93
C VAL A 871 3.99 -11.32 14.60
N GLY A 872 3.74 -12.22 13.65
CA GLY A 872 2.91 -11.97 12.47
C GLY A 872 1.49 -12.47 12.70
N TYR A 873 0.51 -11.68 12.29
CA TYR A 873 -0.90 -12.05 12.38
C TYR A 873 -1.71 -11.46 11.22
N ILE A 874 -2.78 -12.16 10.86
CA ILE A 874 -3.63 -11.80 9.74
C ILE A 874 -5.06 -11.69 10.25
N ILE A 875 -5.71 -10.56 9.98
CA ILE A 875 -7.14 -10.35 10.25
C ILE A 875 -7.85 -10.39 8.91
N THR A 876 -8.85 -11.26 8.75
CA THR A 876 -9.65 -11.34 7.52
C THR A 876 -11.14 -11.23 7.79
N ASP A 877 -11.86 -10.61 6.87
CA ASP A 877 -13.30 -10.68 6.80
C ASP A 877 -13.70 -11.98 6.07
N PRO A 878 -14.35 -12.94 6.75
CA PRO A 878 -14.74 -14.20 6.14
C PRO A 878 -15.80 -14.05 5.04
N GLU A 879 -16.58 -12.96 5.02
CA GLU A 879 -17.64 -12.72 4.04
C GLU A 879 -17.11 -12.11 2.75
N THR A 880 -16.16 -11.19 2.88
CA THR A 880 -15.63 -10.42 1.74
C THR A 880 -14.24 -10.87 1.30
N GLY A 881 -13.48 -11.55 2.16
CA GLY A 881 -12.08 -11.87 1.92
C GLY A 881 -11.13 -10.68 2.07
N ALA A 882 -11.62 -9.51 2.49
CA ALA A 882 -10.77 -8.37 2.84
C ALA A 882 -9.84 -8.73 4.01
N GLY A 883 -8.66 -8.12 4.08
CA GLY A 883 -7.63 -8.51 5.04
C GLY A 883 -6.73 -7.37 5.51
N ALA A 884 -6.15 -7.57 6.69
CA ALA A 884 -5.02 -6.82 7.26
C ALA A 884 -3.91 -7.83 7.58
N TYR A 885 -2.68 -7.55 7.15
CA TYR A 885 -1.54 -8.45 7.27
C TYR A 885 -0.48 -7.74 8.09
N LYS A 886 -0.38 -8.10 9.38
CA LYS A 886 0.28 -7.28 10.39
C LYS A 886 1.48 -7.97 11.03
N ILE A 887 2.44 -7.16 11.44
CA ILE A 887 3.50 -7.54 12.37
C ILE A 887 3.38 -6.74 13.67
N SER A 888 3.88 -7.28 14.79
CA SER A 888 3.96 -6.54 16.05
C SER A 888 4.64 -5.19 15.86
N GLY A 889 4.06 -4.15 16.46
CA GLY A 889 4.39 -2.74 16.17
C GLY A 889 3.27 -2.03 15.39
N GLY A 890 2.35 -2.79 14.77
CA GLY A 890 1.10 -2.27 14.22
C GLY A 890 1.14 -1.92 12.72
N THR A 891 2.28 -2.11 12.06
CA THR A 891 2.47 -1.89 10.62
C THR A 891 1.78 -2.99 9.80
N ASN A 892 1.06 -2.60 8.73
CA ASN A 892 0.52 -3.51 7.70
C ASN A 892 1.57 -3.66 6.61
N GLY A 893 2.56 -4.52 6.83
CA GLY A 893 3.83 -4.29 6.18
C GLY A 893 4.96 -5.23 6.57
N ALA A 894 6.17 -4.79 6.19
CA ALA A 894 7.41 -5.46 6.54
C ALA A 894 8.44 -4.51 7.14
N SER A 895 9.33 -5.07 7.96
CA SER A 895 10.48 -4.37 8.51
C SER A 895 11.76 -5.15 8.23
N GLN A 896 12.83 -4.45 7.88
CA GLN A 896 14.15 -5.04 7.63
C GLN A 896 15.24 -4.24 8.34
N LEU A 897 16.15 -4.90 9.04
CA LEU A 897 17.40 -4.25 9.47
C LEU A 897 18.29 -4.02 8.26
N VAL A 898 18.87 -2.82 8.16
CA VAL A 898 19.75 -2.47 7.04
C VAL A 898 21.16 -2.25 7.56
N ASP A 899 22.12 -2.93 6.93
CA ASP A 899 23.52 -2.54 7.01
C ASP A 899 23.81 -1.54 5.90
N ALA A 900 24.18 -0.31 6.28
CA ALA A 900 24.50 0.75 5.33
C ALA A 900 25.65 0.37 4.37
N ALA A 901 26.53 -0.56 4.75
CA ALA A 901 27.60 -1.05 3.90
C ALA A 901 27.13 -1.99 2.78
N GLU A 902 25.94 -2.61 2.92
CA GLU A 902 25.43 -3.59 1.95
C GLU A 902 24.55 -2.99 0.85
N VAL A 903 24.04 -1.77 1.04
CA VAL A 903 23.16 -1.11 0.07
C VAL A 903 23.96 -0.61 -1.14
N LYS A 904 23.85 -1.30 -2.27
CA LYS A 904 24.49 -0.90 -3.53
C LYS A 904 23.48 -0.31 -4.50
N ILE A 905 23.83 0.84 -5.09
CA ILE A 905 22.98 1.53 -6.08
C ILE A 905 22.70 0.64 -7.30
N THR A 906 23.63 -0.24 -7.67
CA THR A 906 23.46 -1.22 -8.74
C THR A 906 22.29 -2.16 -8.49
N THR A 907 22.13 -2.63 -7.26
CA THR A 907 21.06 -3.57 -6.89
C THR A 907 19.67 -2.98 -7.15
N VAL A 908 19.49 -1.68 -6.90
CA VAL A 908 18.21 -1.00 -7.13
C VAL A 908 17.91 -0.83 -8.63
N ILE A 909 18.93 -0.53 -9.44
CA ILE A 909 18.81 -0.48 -10.90
C ILE A 909 18.42 -1.85 -11.45
N ASP A 910 19.08 -2.92 -10.98
CA ASP A 910 18.82 -4.29 -11.43
C ASP A 910 17.40 -4.75 -11.07
N VAL A 911 16.90 -4.43 -9.87
CA VAL A 911 15.51 -4.73 -9.47
C VAL A 911 14.51 -3.99 -10.35
N LEU A 912 14.71 -2.70 -10.63
CA LEU A 912 13.82 -1.95 -11.52
C LEU A 912 13.84 -2.49 -12.95
N ALA A 913 15.01 -2.86 -13.47
CA ALA A 913 15.15 -3.49 -14.78
C ALA A 913 14.41 -4.83 -14.84
N ASN A 914 14.56 -5.68 -13.82
CA ASN A 914 13.85 -6.96 -13.72
C ASN A 914 12.32 -6.76 -13.70
N ILE A 915 11.80 -5.78 -12.95
CA ILE A 915 10.36 -5.46 -12.93
C ILE A 915 9.89 -5.02 -14.32
N LEU A 916 10.66 -4.15 -14.99
CA LEU A 916 10.35 -3.64 -16.32
C LEU A 916 10.29 -4.73 -17.39
N GLU A 917 11.18 -5.72 -17.31
CA GLU A 917 11.17 -6.85 -18.24
C GLU A 917 9.81 -7.56 -18.23
N HIS A 918 9.13 -7.68 -17.08
CA HIS A 918 7.88 -8.40 -16.92
C HIS A 918 6.61 -7.60 -17.28
N ILE A 919 6.75 -6.32 -17.67
CA ILE A 919 5.63 -5.51 -18.16
C ILE A 919 5.43 -5.77 -19.67
N PRO A 920 4.19 -5.95 -20.18
CA PRO A 920 3.93 -6.28 -21.58
C PRO A 920 4.66 -5.37 -22.59
N LYS A 921 5.51 -5.98 -23.43
CA LYS A 921 6.48 -5.35 -24.37
C LYS A 921 5.92 -4.35 -25.39
N ALA A 922 4.61 -4.18 -25.50
CA ALA A 922 4.00 -3.20 -26.39
C ALA A 922 4.29 -1.74 -25.96
N ALA A 923 4.51 -1.49 -24.66
CA ALA A 923 4.84 -0.17 -24.13
C ALA A 923 6.35 0.17 -24.24
N ALA A 924 7.24 -0.80 -24.04
CA ALA A 924 8.70 -0.60 -24.05
C ALA A 924 9.26 -0.28 -25.45
N LYS A 925 8.62 -0.78 -26.52
CA LYS A 925 9.16 -0.71 -27.89
C LYS A 925 9.09 0.67 -28.55
N LEU A 926 8.16 1.54 -28.11
CA LEU A 926 7.99 2.89 -28.68
C LEU A 926 8.88 3.93 -28.00
N LEU A 927 9.25 3.73 -26.74
CA LEU A 927 10.11 4.66 -25.98
C LEU A 927 11.59 4.24 -25.99
N GLY A 928 11.87 2.93 -26.06
CA GLY A 928 13.24 2.39 -26.11
C GLY A 928 14.03 2.77 -27.37
N LYS A 929 13.38 3.24 -28.44
CA LYS A 929 14.08 3.76 -29.64
C LYS A 929 14.53 5.21 -29.50
N ALA A 930 13.94 6.00 -28.59
CA ALA A 930 14.39 7.36 -28.30
C ALA A 930 15.44 7.40 -27.18
N LEU A 931 15.35 6.45 -26.22
CA LEU A 931 16.30 6.31 -25.11
C LEU A 931 17.49 5.38 -25.41
N GLY A 932 17.36 4.47 -26.39
CA GLY A 932 18.40 3.51 -26.78
C GLY A 932 19.59 4.07 -27.54
N ALA A 933 19.72 5.40 -27.63
CA ALA A 933 20.84 6.09 -28.27
C ALA A 933 21.92 6.57 -27.27
N LEU A 934 21.74 6.38 -25.96
CA LEU A 934 22.70 6.79 -24.92
C LEU A 934 23.27 5.64 -24.06
N SER A 935 22.83 4.38 -24.22
CA SER A 935 23.20 3.27 -23.32
C SER A 935 23.87 2.05 -23.95
N LYS A 936 24.22 2.06 -25.24
CA LYS A 936 24.93 0.91 -25.83
C LYS A 936 26.44 1.06 -25.63
N VAL A 937 27.10 0.06 -25.01
CA VAL A 937 28.26 -0.67 -25.59
C VAL A 937 29.13 -1.45 -24.55
N ALA A 938 29.09 -1.19 -23.24
CA ALA A 938 30.09 -1.82 -22.32
C ALA A 938 29.58 -2.94 -21.38
N ASP A 939 28.45 -2.79 -20.68
CA ASP A 939 28.17 -3.71 -19.54
C ASP A 939 27.22 -4.89 -19.85
N PHE A 940 26.45 -4.81 -20.94
CA PHE A 940 25.58 -5.91 -21.39
C PHE A 940 26.38 -7.13 -21.88
N ALA A 941 27.64 -6.94 -22.31
CA ALA A 941 28.48 -8.01 -22.83
C ALA A 941 28.99 -8.98 -21.75
N ASN A 942 29.12 -8.55 -20.49
CA ASN A 942 29.55 -9.43 -19.39
C ASN A 942 28.40 -10.24 -18.79
N ILE A 943 27.18 -9.69 -18.77
CA ILE A 943 25.97 -10.36 -18.27
C ILE A 943 25.51 -11.44 -19.25
N VAL A 944 25.66 -11.21 -20.56
CA VAL A 944 25.31 -12.19 -21.62
C VAL A 944 26.34 -13.32 -21.76
N GLN A 945 27.61 -13.12 -21.37
CA GLN A 945 28.63 -14.18 -21.53
C GLN A 945 28.62 -15.24 -20.44
N ASN A 946 28.03 -14.99 -19.26
CA ASN A 946 28.08 -15.95 -18.15
C ASN A 946 26.74 -16.56 -17.72
N CYS A 947 25.58 -16.12 -18.24
CA CYS A 947 24.28 -16.81 -18.17
C CYS A 947 24.04 -17.76 -16.98
N THR A 948 24.35 -17.36 -15.75
CA THR A 948 23.99 -18.11 -14.53
C THR A 948 22.67 -17.56 -14.00
N GLY A 949 21.58 -17.79 -14.74
CA GLY A 949 20.20 -17.52 -14.31
C GLY A 949 19.72 -18.41 -13.14
N ALA A 950 20.60 -19.23 -12.56
CA ALA A 950 20.29 -20.10 -11.43
C ALA A 950 19.94 -19.32 -10.16
N GLN A 951 20.58 -18.17 -9.90
CA GLN A 951 20.40 -17.41 -8.65
C GLN A 951 19.11 -16.55 -8.61
N LEU A 952 18.64 -16.07 -9.76
CA LEU A 952 17.36 -15.34 -9.88
C LEU A 952 16.14 -16.26 -9.78
N VAL A 953 16.27 -17.46 -10.36
CA VAL A 953 15.24 -18.51 -10.25
C VAL A 953 15.22 -19.11 -8.85
N GLU A 954 16.38 -19.29 -8.19
CA GLU A 954 16.43 -19.71 -6.78
C GLU A 954 15.85 -18.65 -5.83
N GLY A 955 16.12 -17.36 -6.04
CA GLY A 955 15.55 -16.27 -5.24
C GLY A 955 14.03 -16.16 -5.38
N LEU A 956 13.51 -16.19 -6.62
CA LEU A 956 12.07 -16.21 -6.87
C LEU A 956 11.40 -17.50 -6.39
N ALA A 957 12.07 -18.66 -6.49
CA ALA A 957 11.57 -19.94 -5.97
C ALA A 957 11.55 -19.99 -4.44
N LEU A 958 12.50 -19.36 -3.74
CA LEU A 958 12.48 -19.20 -2.27
C LEU A 958 11.38 -18.23 -1.80
N MET A 959 11.16 -17.14 -2.53
CA MET A 959 10.08 -16.17 -2.24
C MET A 959 8.69 -16.76 -2.52
N LEU A 960 8.55 -17.53 -3.61
CA LEU A 960 7.32 -18.28 -3.90
C LEU A 960 7.14 -19.43 -2.91
N GLY A 961 8.22 -20.14 -2.53
CA GLY A 961 8.19 -21.25 -1.58
C GLY A 961 7.72 -20.83 -0.18
N THR A 962 8.20 -19.70 0.34
CA THR A 962 7.75 -19.15 1.63
C THR A 962 6.29 -18.65 1.58
N ALA A 963 5.88 -18.02 0.47
CA ALA A 963 4.49 -17.66 0.23
C ALA A 963 3.57 -18.90 0.13
N LEU A 964 4.03 -19.96 -0.53
CA LEU A 964 3.34 -21.25 -0.71
C LEU A 964 3.22 -22.03 0.60
N ILE A 965 4.26 -22.04 1.43
CA ILE A 965 4.23 -22.64 2.77
C ILE A 965 3.18 -21.93 3.64
N THR A 966 3.13 -20.59 3.58
CA THR A 966 2.18 -19.81 4.38
C THR A 966 0.75 -19.91 3.87
N LEU A 967 0.54 -19.86 2.55
CA LEU A 967 -0.75 -20.14 1.91
C LEU A 967 -1.20 -21.59 2.13
N GLY A 968 -0.24 -22.51 2.22
CA GLY A 968 -0.38 -23.90 2.62
C GLY A 968 -1.01 -24.02 4.01
N ILE A 969 -0.42 -23.32 4.98
CA ILE A 969 -0.88 -23.27 6.37
C ILE A 969 -2.25 -22.58 6.46
N LEU A 970 -2.46 -21.44 5.78
CA LEU A 970 -3.72 -20.67 5.80
C LEU A 970 -4.89 -21.42 5.14
N GLY A 971 -4.66 -22.05 3.97
CA GLY A 971 -5.67 -22.85 3.28
C GLY A 971 -5.98 -24.17 4.02
N PHE A 972 -5.00 -24.75 4.71
CA PHE A 972 -5.18 -25.94 5.55
C PHE A 972 -6.20 -25.70 6.67
N PHE A 973 -6.30 -24.51 7.25
CA PHE A 973 -7.32 -24.21 8.27
C PHE A 973 -8.74 -24.06 7.74
N GLY A 974 -8.89 -23.43 6.57
CA GLY A 974 -10.20 -23.31 5.94
C GLY A 974 -10.78 -24.70 5.58
N ALA A 975 -9.91 -25.65 5.23
CA ALA A 975 -10.27 -26.99 4.80
C ALA A 975 -11.03 -27.83 5.83
N PHE A 976 -10.85 -27.52 7.12
CA PHE A 976 -11.42 -28.32 8.22
C PHE A 976 -12.74 -27.80 8.76
N PHE A 977 -13.08 -26.52 8.52
CA PHE A 977 -14.36 -25.96 8.97
C PHE A 977 -15.38 -25.80 7.84
N VAL A 978 -14.96 -25.74 6.56
CA VAL A 978 -15.87 -25.67 5.40
C VAL A 978 -15.20 -26.25 4.14
N ILE A 979 -15.96 -26.93 3.27
CA ILE A 979 -15.52 -27.43 1.93
C ILE A 979 -14.79 -26.34 1.11
N SER A 980 -15.08 -25.06 1.35
CA SER A 980 -14.48 -23.91 0.68
C SER A 980 -12.98 -23.74 0.95
N GLY A 981 -12.43 -24.13 2.10
CA GLY A 981 -11.01 -23.91 2.36
C GLY A 981 -10.06 -24.94 1.74
N ILE A 982 -10.55 -26.15 1.47
CA ILE A 982 -9.85 -27.13 0.61
C ILE A 982 -9.68 -26.52 -0.78
N ILE A 983 -10.75 -25.88 -1.28
CA ILE A 983 -10.74 -25.18 -2.57
C ILE A 983 -9.74 -24.02 -2.51
N VAL A 984 -9.76 -23.16 -1.49
CA VAL A 984 -8.82 -22.03 -1.32
C VAL A 984 -7.35 -22.49 -1.30
N LEU A 985 -7.04 -23.58 -0.59
CA LEU A 985 -5.68 -24.13 -0.47
C LEU A 985 -5.15 -24.63 -1.82
N ILE A 986 -5.89 -25.56 -2.43
CA ILE A 986 -5.54 -26.14 -3.73
C ILE A 986 -5.44 -25.04 -4.77
N TYR A 987 -6.39 -24.13 -4.75
CA TYR A 987 -6.45 -22.99 -5.66
C TYR A 987 -5.24 -22.06 -5.49
N SER A 988 -4.88 -21.67 -4.25
CA SER A 988 -3.73 -20.80 -3.98
C SER A 988 -2.41 -21.42 -4.42
N ILE A 989 -2.24 -22.73 -4.20
CA ILE A 989 -1.06 -23.49 -4.62
C ILE A 989 -0.98 -23.54 -6.14
N VAL A 990 -2.06 -23.96 -6.81
CA VAL A 990 -2.12 -24.03 -8.28
C VAL A 990 -1.86 -22.67 -8.92
N MET A 991 -2.40 -21.58 -8.36
CA MET A 991 -2.21 -20.23 -8.93
C MET A 991 -0.80 -19.68 -8.76
N THR A 992 -0.20 -19.89 -7.60
CA THR A 992 1.17 -19.45 -7.34
C THR A 992 2.16 -20.23 -8.23
N ILE A 993 1.88 -21.51 -8.49
CA ILE A 993 2.66 -22.35 -9.41
C ILE A 993 2.50 -21.91 -10.87
N LEU A 994 1.28 -21.62 -11.30
CA LEU A 994 1.02 -21.09 -12.64
C LEU A 994 1.80 -19.78 -12.85
N MET A 995 1.82 -18.89 -11.86
CA MET A 995 2.60 -17.66 -11.91
C MET A 995 4.11 -17.94 -12.05
N ALA A 996 4.66 -18.86 -11.26
CA ALA A 996 6.08 -19.24 -11.32
C ALA A 996 6.51 -19.73 -12.72
N ILE A 997 5.72 -20.62 -13.33
CA ILE A 997 5.99 -21.18 -14.66
C ILE A 997 5.87 -20.12 -15.75
N ILE A 998 4.90 -19.22 -15.59
CA ILE A 998 4.66 -18.14 -16.54
C ILE A 998 5.80 -17.12 -16.51
N LEU A 999 6.30 -16.74 -15.32
CA LEU A 999 7.48 -15.89 -15.19
C LEU A 999 8.72 -16.56 -15.78
N ASP A 1000 8.97 -17.83 -15.47
CA ASP A 1000 10.12 -18.58 -15.97
C ASP A 1000 10.10 -18.77 -17.51
N SER A 1001 8.94 -19.09 -18.10
CA SER A 1001 8.76 -19.16 -19.57
C SER A 1001 9.03 -17.82 -20.25
N TYR A 1002 8.59 -16.73 -19.62
CA TYR A 1002 8.80 -15.37 -20.13
C TYR A 1002 10.26 -14.94 -20.08
N VAL A 1003 10.98 -15.25 -18.99
CA VAL A 1003 12.43 -15.01 -18.84
C VAL A 1003 13.23 -15.84 -19.85
N GLN A 1004 12.90 -17.13 -20.01
CA GLN A 1004 13.53 -18.02 -21.00
C GLN A 1004 13.37 -17.55 -22.45
N GLN A 1005 12.24 -16.92 -22.78
CA GLN A 1005 11.98 -16.37 -24.12
C GLN A 1005 12.88 -15.17 -24.44
N GLU A 1006 13.20 -14.36 -23.43
CA GLU A 1006 14.03 -13.16 -23.62
C GLU A 1006 15.52 -13.47 -23.53
N CYS A 1007 15.94 -14.50 -22.77
CA CYS A 1007 17.30 -15.05 -22.83
C CYS A 1007 17.64 -15.74 -24.17
N ARG A 1008 16.63 -16.07 -25.00
CA ARG A 1008 16.81 -16.66 -26.34
C ARG A 1008 16.77 -15.65 -27.49
N ARG A 1009 16.40 -14.38 -27.23
CA ARG A 1009 16.39 -13.28 -28.21
C ARG A 1009 17.63 -12.42 -28.07
#